data_AF-A0A8H7Q4B3-F1
#
_entry.id   AF-A0A8H7Q4B3-F1
#
_cell.length_a   1.000
_cell.length_b   1.000
_cell.length_c   1.000
_cell.angle_alpha   90.00
_cell.angle_beta   90.00
_cell.angle_gamma   90.00
#
_symmetry.space_group_name_H-M   'P 1'
#
loop_
_entity.id
_entity.type
_entity.pdbx_description
1 polymer ?
#
loop_
_entity_poly.entity_id
_entity_poly.type
_entity_poly.pdbx_seq_one_letter_code
_entity_poly.pdbx_strand_id
1 'polypeptide(L)'
;MALLDMTVAKVAAMISAGVTVVQFTYALALVIILIYLMRNDNSPSTWSVFVRILHYSSWPAILSTDVSNTSHTEKPVKRIDMLSNLIMILVTIAGVITPLGLIPAASQVPVDLSLHFLPDVQPLSLAITNRSLYVEERQCLNSFFGAAACPGRTLTNVTGQPAPQTDLTIPQNITDTFTSTNHTSPFNLQYRRYVMSTNDVNSTSLHPVPDVTISNSVLLSNKLFAVDGLIIDTTESPGVGIGNLQVPYLPHGATWNQEMLWIEPETACVDLGFTLNFKLSDTATVSIYGSDNNVSLTDQGGFSNFNYTFSDYGRNGQQITMEDRAKKLAFFTNIFIKAEYNISNRASYVGKNWSINGLSRLTPMQIGSFDPSMISGLLPLNSTYAKNNSGVLNNAMSCQGFGGMDDVNITNTAVQCYIFVGAPIRTDGGDSNLVEANSSWLQPFYACASTVRVKLQTLTVSFNSTTNTTTTLPNLNLERHDTNKSVLWAVEHPGMYINQMDPYWGPVADQYENSTSLNTLRSDIFYLPAGNSMTWSSSATTDASALPAYALGLSLSNSISAVSSAYDYSGSQNGAMLKLWRNLSASADTVSRIRNLIWTDIMANNLYSNISVQSTTVMKNVPTVGYNLLYAIPAFVSLALWIFLMGITVVFIALDRISISSIRQALYQTSLGRVVVNITNNSRNHALKPEKWAAQENTNIIGLNISTNACHDHIQFHPVPQATSLWQVLNKSKKTIRKRKHEPQVSDPMELYPLDQDSDKNYLTKH
;
A
#
# COMPACT_ATOMS: atom_id res chain seq x y z
N MET A 1 -18.25 22.85 -10.48
CA MET A 1 -17.46 22.78 -11.73
C MET A 1 -16.02 22.50 -11.35
N ALA A 2 -15.53 21.27 -11.54
CA ALA A 2 -14.21 20.86 -11.08
C ALA A 2 -13.17 21.05 -12.20
N LEU A 3 -12.10 21.80 -11.91
CA LEU A 3 -11.00 22.07 -12.85
C LEU A 3 -9.95 20.95 -12.77
N LEU A 4 -10.26 19.81 -13.40
CA LEU A 4 -9.51 18.54 -13.27
C LEU A 4 -8.11 18.50 -13.91
N ASP A 5 -7.74 19.48 -14.75
CA ASP A 5 -6.46 19.51 -15.51
C ASP A 5 -5.58 20.76 -15.25
N MET A 6 -5.67 21.33 -14.04
CA MET A 6 -4.83 22.46 -13.62
C MET A 6 -3.57 22.02 -12.89
N THR A 7 -2.42 22.09 -13.59
CA THR A 7 -1.10 21.94 -12.97
C THR A 7 -0.77 23.14 -12.07
N VAL A 8 0.06 22.92 -11.04
CA VAL A 8 0.54 23.98 -10.13
C VAL A 8 1.10 25.19 -10.89
N ALA A 9 1.84 24.97 -11.98
CA ALA A 9 2.37 26.03 -12.84
C ALA A 9 1.28 26.88 -13.53
N LYS A 10 0.18 26.27 -14.01
CA LYS A 10 -0.96 27.03 -14.57
C LYS A 10 -1.62 27.90 -13.50
N VAL A 11 -1.82 27.36 -12.28
CA VAL A 11 -2.44 28.11 -11.16
C VAL A 11 -1.54 29.27 -10.73
N ALA A 12 -0.23 29.03 -10.54
CA ALA A 12 0.74 30.06 -10.19
C ALA A 12 0.80 31.20 -11.23
N ALA A 13 0.78 30.86 -12.53
CA ALA A 13 0.74 31.84 -13.61
C ALA A 13 -0.55 32.71 -13.59
N MET A 14 -1.71 32.10 -13.33
CA MET A 14 -2.98 32.85 -13.19
C MET A 14 -2.98 33.77 -11.96
N ILE A 15 -2.46 33.32 -10.83
CA ILE A 15 -2.30 34.16 -9.62
C ILE A 15 -1.37 35.35 -9.93
N SER A 16 -0.21 35.10 -10.55
CA SER A 16 0.74 36.15 -10.92
C SER A 16 0.13 37.17 -11.90
N ALA A 17 -0.67 36.73 -12.87
CA ALA A 17 -1.40 37.60 -13.78
C ALA A 17 -2.46 38.46 -13.06
N GLY A 18 -3.16 37.89 -12.08
CA GLY A 18 -4.08 38.64 -11.22
C GLY A 18 -3.37 39.73 -10.41
N VAL A 19 -2.22 39.40 -9.80
CA VAL A 19 -1.43 40.35 -8.99
C VAL A 19 -0.88 41.51 -9.83
N THR A 20 -0.40 41.26 -11.06
CA THR A 20 0.10 42.34 -11.93
C THR A 20 -1.01 43.27 -12.43
N VAL A 21 -2.22 42.75 -12.69
CA VAL A 21 -3.40 43.58 -12.98
C VAL A 21 -3.78 44.46 -11.79
N VAL A 22 -3.77 43.91 -10.56
CA VAL A 22 -3.98 44.69 -9.33
C VAL A 22 -2.90 45.77 -9.17
N GLN A 23 -1.62 45.44 -9.38
CA GLN A 23 -0.50 46.38 -9.28
C GLN A 23 -0.64 47.59 -10.22
N PHE A 24 -0.94 47.35 -11.50
CA PHE A 24 -1.10 48.40 -12.50
C PHE A 24 -2.30 49.30 -12.20
N THR A 25 -3.45 48.70 -11.89
CA THR A 25 -4.70 49.43 -11.68
C THR A 25 -4.73 50.17 -10.33
N TYR A 26 -4.03 49.67 -9.31
CA TYR A 26 -3.86 50.36 -8.02
C TYR A 26 -3.15 51.72 -8.18
N ALA A 27 -2.07 51.76 -8.96
CA ALA A 27 -1.29 52.98 -9.19
C ALA A 27 -2.12 54.06 -9.93
N LEU A 28 -2.97 53.64 -10.89
CA LEU A 28 -3.89 54.54 -11.59
C LEU A 28 -4.96 55.13 -10.63
N ALA A 29 -5.49 54.31 -9.73
CA ALA A 29 -6.55 54.70 -8.79
C ALA A 29 -6.07 55.75 -7.76
N LEU A 30 -4.87 55.59 -7.19
CA LEU A 30 -4.31 56.58 -6.24
C LEU A 30 -4.17 57.98 -6.85
N VAL A 31 -3.84 58.09 -8.14
CA VAL A 31 -3.69 59.38 -8.82
C VAL A 31 -5.03 60.09 -8.97
N ILE A 32 -6.12 59.36 -9.27
CA ILE A 32 -7.47 59.93 -9.33
C ILE A 32 -7.86 60.51 -7.96
N ILE A 33 -7.59 59.78 -6.87
CA ILE A 33 -7.85 60.23 -5.50
C ILE A 33 -6.99 61.44 -5.13
N LEU A 34 -5.73 61.48 -5.54
CA LEU A 34 -4.85 62.63 -5.31
C LEU A 34 -5.35 63.90 -6.02
N ILE A 35 -5.85 63.77 -7.25
CA ILE A 35 -6.43 64.88 -8.03
C ILE A 35 -7.70 65.42 -7.34
N TYR A 36 -8.51 64.56 -6.71
CA TYR A 36 -9.69 64.98 -5.93
C TYR A 36 -9.36 65.80 -4.67
N LEU A 37 -8.26 65.44 -4.00
CA LEU A 37 -7.88 66.02 -2.70
C LEU A 37 -7.13 67.36 -2.82
N MET A 38 -6.71 67.73 -4.03
CA MET A 38 -6.11 69.04 -4.33
C MET A 38 -7.19 70.13 -4.32
N ARG A 39 -6.90 71.25 -3.66
CA ARG A 39 -7.66 72.50 -3.87
C ARG A 39 -7.12 73.23 -5.10
N ASN A 40 -7.80 74.28 -5.56
CA ASN A 40 -7.32 75.11 -6.67
C ASN A 40 -6.02 75.86 -6.29
N ASP A 41 -5.98 76.38 -5.05
CA ASP A 41 -4.85 77.14 -4.51
C ASP A 41 -4.04 76.27 -3.53
N ASN A 42 -2.77 75.98 -3.86
CA ASN A 42 -1.84 75.23 -3.00
C ASN A 42 -0.44 75.86 -3.07
N SER A 43 0.42 75.58 -2.09
CA SER A 43 1.81 76.05 -2.09
C SER A 43 2.62 75.51 -3.29
N PRO A 44 3.59 76.27 -3.83
CA PRO A 44 4.41 75.82 -4.96
C PRO A 44 5.13 74.48 -4.71
N SER A 45 5.57 74.24 -3.46
CA SER A 45 6.18 72.98 -3.02
C SER A 45 5.20 71.80 -3.08
N THR A 46 3.92 72.02 -2.75
CA THR A 46 2.85 71.01 -2.89
C THR A 46 2.60 70.71 -4.37
N TRP A 47 2.54 71.74 -5.22
CA TRP A 47 2.47 71.59 -6.68
C TRP A 47 3.61 70.72 -7.22
N SER A 48 4.87 70.97 -6.84
CA SER A 48 6.02 70.17 -7.33
C SER A 48 5.94 68.68 -6.98
N VAL A 49 5.33 68.28 -5.85
CA VAL A 49 5.17 66.86 -5.51
C VAL A 49 3.91 66.26 -6.14
N PHE A 50 2.85 67.04 -6.30
CA PHE A 50 1.69 66.63 -7.10
C PHE A 50 2.13 66.34 -8.54
N VAL A 51 2.89 67.25 -9.17
CA VAL A 51 3.58 67.07 -10.46
C VAL A 51 4.39 65.77 -10.44
N ARG A 52 5.25 65.54 -9.43
CA ARG A 52 6.05 64.30 -9.34
C ARG A 52 5.19 63.04 -9.34
N ILE A 53 4.16 62.95 -8.49
CA ILE A 53 3.34 61.72 -8.35
C ILE A 53 2.51 61.49 -9.61
N LEU A 54 1.98 62.55 -10.22
CA LEU A 54 1.29 62.53 -11.51
C LEU A 54 2.22 61.97 -12.60
N HIS A 55 3.46 62.48 -12.69
CA HIS A 55 4.45 62.08 -13.70
C HIS A 55 5.20 60.77 -13.43
N TYR A 56 5.16 60.23 -12.21
CA TYR A 56 5.68 58.89 -11.89
C TYR A 56 4.67 57.75 -12.14
N SER A 57 3.42 58.09 -12.46
CA SER A 57 2.36 57.11 -12.70
C SER A 57 2.32 56.65 -14.16
N SER A 58 1.49 55.63 -14.46
CA SER A 58 1.28 55.17 -15.85
C SER A 58 0.45 56.15 -16.69
N TRP A 59 -0.18 57.19 -16.11
CA TRP A 59 -0.96 58.18 -16.85
C TRP A 59 -0.13 58.92 -17.93
N PRO A 60 1.07 59.46 -17.64
CA PRO A 60 2.05 59.94 -18.62
C PRO A 60 2.42 58.98 -19.76
N ALA A 61 2.34 57.66 -19.56
CA ALA A 61 2.57 56.70 -20.65
C ALA A 61 1.32 56.52 -21.53
N ILE A 62 0.14 56.56 -20.91
CA ILE A 62 -1.18 56.51 -21.58
C ILE A 62 -1.50 57.85 -22.31
N LEU A 63 -0.85 58.96 -21.91
CA LEU A 63 -1.14 60.33 -22.38
C LEU A 63 0.09 61.13 -22.89
N SER A 64 1.27 60.51 -22.93
CA SER A 64 2.56 60.98 -23.48
C SER A 64 3.07 62.34 -22.95
N THR A 65 3.78 62.34 -21.80
CA THR A 65 4.42 63.54 -21.19
C THR A 65 5.71 63.25 -20.40
N ASP A 66 6.63 64.23 -20.30
CA ASP A 66 8.04 64.00 -19.89
C ASP A 66 8.56 64.70 -18.60
N VAL A 67 9.57 64.06 -17.98
CA VAL A 67 10.65 64.55 -17.06
C VAL A 67 10.41 64.72 -15.52
N SER A 68 11.44 64.35 -14.74
CA SER A 68 11.61 64.41 -13.26
C SER A 68 12.59 65.53 -12.81
N ASN A 69 12.82 65.93 -11.54
CA ASN A 69 13.14 65.20 -10.30
C ASN A 69 13.04 66.15 -9.05
N THR A 70 13.30 65.70 -7.80
CA THR A 70 12.76 66.37 -6.59
C THR A 70 13.63 66.51 -5.31
N SER A 71 13.39 67.60 -4.59
CA SER A 71 13.30 67.71 -3.11
C SER A 71 12.41 68.94 -2.77
N HIS A 72 11.98 69.31 -1.54
CA HIS A 72 12.02 68.76 -0.17
C HIS A 72 10.71 69.26 0.51
N THR A 73 9.85 68.39 1.10
CA THR A 73 8.42 68.74 1.27
C THR A 73 7.68 68.24 2.53
N GLU A 74 6.42 68.71 2.66
CA GLU A 74 5.58 68.70 3.86
C GLU A 74 4.82 67.38 4.17
N LYS A 75 4.26 67.32 5.39
CA LYS A 75 3.75 66.11 6.04
C LYS A 75 2.58 65.38 5.36
N PRO A 76 1.54 66.02 4.76
CA PRO A 76 0.39 65.26 4.24
C PRO A 76 0.72 64.49 2.96
N VAL A 77 1.39 65.12 2.00
CA VAL A 77 1.76 64.48 0.72
C VAL A 77 2.75 63.33 0.96
N LYS A 78 3.66 63.50 1.93
CA LYS A 78 4.59 62.45 2.36
C LYS A 78 3.89 61.18 2.90
N ARG A 79 2.64 61.27 3.39
CA ARG A 79 1.85 60.08 3.77
C ARG A 79 1.34 59.31 2.56
N ILE A 80 0.93 60.01 1.49
CA ILE A 80 0.44 59.38 0.26
C ILE A 80 1.59 58.72 -0.50
N ASP A 81 2.75 59.38 -0.57
CA ASP A 81 3.99 58.81 -1.12
C ASP A 81 4.44 57.56 -0.34
N MET A 82 4.47 57.63 1.00
CA MET A 82 4.77 56.47 1.86
C MET A 82 3.76 55.33 1.68
N LEU A 83 2.46 55.64 1.58
CA LEU A 83 1.40 54.65 1.38
C LEU A 83 1.52 53.96 0.01
N SER A 84 1.79 54.72 -1.05
CA SER A 84 2.00 54.18 -2.41
C SER A 84 3.15 53.17 -2.44
N ASN A 85 4.30 53.55 -1.86
CA ASN A 85 5.45 52.66 -1.75
C ASN A 85 5.18 51.44 -0.86
N LEU A 86 4.44 51.59 0.24
CA LEU A 86 4.11 50.49 1.15
C LEU A 86 3.17 49.46 0.50
N ILE A 87 2.17 49.88 -0.27
CA ILE A 87 1.33 48.93 -1.02
C ILE A 87 2.11 48.33 -2.19
N MET A 88 2.99 49.08 -2.89
CA MET A 88 3.83 48.49 -3.93
C MET A 88 4.72 47.36 -3.39
N ILE A 89 5.29 47.54 -2.19
CA ILE A 89 6.00 46.48 -1.45
C ILE A 89 5.05 45.33 -1.09
N LEU A 90 3.87 45.60 -0.53
CA LEU A 90 2.89 44.57 -0.14
C LEU A 90 2.41 43.73 -1.34
N VAL A 91 2.17 44.35 -2.49
CA VAL A 91 1.73 43.69 -3.74
C VAL A 91 2.86 42.85 -4.34
N THR A 92 4.10 43.35 -4.30
CA THR A 92 5.29 42.57 -4.70
C THR A 92 5.47 41.34 -3.80
N ILE A 93 5.33 41.51 -2.47
CA ILE A 93 5.38 40.43 -1.49
C ILE A 93 4.23 39.43 -1.72
N ALA A 94 3.00 39.89 -2.00
CA ALA A 94 1.87 39.02 -2.32
C ALA A 94 2.13 38.20 -3.61
N GLY A 95 2.68 38.83 -4.65
CA GLY A 95 3.04 38.13 -5.90
C GLY A 95 4.10 37.05 -5.72
N VAL A 96 5.02 37.22 -4.77
CA VAL A 96 6.05 36.22 -4.45
C VAL A 96 5.53 35.13 -3.49
N ILE A 97 4.80 35.50 -2.43
CA ILE A 97 4.40 34.55 -1.37
C ILE A 97 3.19 33.70 -1.78
N THR A 98 2.22 34.26 -2.50
CA THR A 98 0.95 33.55 -2.74
C THR A 98 1.08 32.30 -3.62
N PRO A 99 2.02 32.18 -4.58
CA PRO A 99 2.30 30.92 -5.26
C PRO A 99 2.93 29.83 -4.37
N LEU A 100 3.66 30.18 -3.29
CA LEU A 100 4.26 29.19 -2.38
C LEU A 100 3.22 28.41 -1.56
N GLY A 101 1.97 28.90 -1.49
CA GLY A 101 0.87 28.17 -0.85
C GLY A 101 0.37 26.96 -1.63
N LEU A 102 0.81 26.76 -2.87
CA LEU A 102 0.37 25.66 -3.75
C LEU A 102 1.11 24.36 -3.41
N ILE A 103 0.37 23.36 -2.95
CA ILE A 103 0.90 22.05 -2.56
C ILE A 103 0.37 20.99 -3.54
N PRO A 104 1.22 20.12 -4.12
CA PRO A 104 0.74 18.98 -4.90
C PRO A 104 0.02 18.00 -3.95
N ALA A 105 -1.24 17.72 -4.26
CA ALA A 105 -2.09 16.80 -3.52
C ALA A 105 -2.55 15.65 -4.43
N ALA A 106 -2.98 14.54 -3.82
CA ALA A 106 -3.72 13.49 -4.51
C ALA A 106 -5.13 13.43 -3.91
N SER A 107 -6.14 13.35 -4.78
CA SER A 107 -7.52 13.07 -4.38
C SER A 107 -7.93 11.75 -5.00
N GLN A 108 -8.59 10.91 -4.21
CA GLN A 108 -9.12 9.64 -4.69
C GLN A 108 -10.48 9.86 -5.35
N VAL A 109 -10.64 9.35 -6.57
CA VAL A 109 -11.91 9.41 -7.33
C VAL A 109 -12.33 7.98 -7.69
N PRO A 110 -13.56 7.55 -7.36
CA PRO A 110 -14.06 6.24 -7.77
C PRO A 110 -14.24 6.20 -9.29
N VAL A 111 -13.68 5.16 -9.92
CA VAL A 111 -13.81 4.88 -11.36
C VAL A 111 -13.95 3.37 -11.52
N ASP A 112 -15.01 2.92 -12.21
CA ASP A 112 -15.18 1.52 -12.58
C ASP A 112 -14.19 1.15 -13.69
N LEU A 113 -13.38 0.11 -13.46
CA LEU A 113 -12.35 -0.33 -14.41
C LEU A 113 -12.32 -1.84 -14.55
N SER A 114 -12.05 -2.29 -15.78
CA SER A 114 -11.70 -3.69 -16.07
C SER A 114 -10.33 -4.02 -15.47
N LEU A 115 -10.29 -5.00 -14.58
CA LEU A 115 -9.05 -5.51 -14.02
C LEU A 115 -8.35 -6.43 -15.02
N HIS A 116 -7.03 -6.46 -14.98
CA HIS A 116 -6.21 -7.31 -15.84
C HIS A 116 -5.41 -8.28 -14.98
N PHE A 117 -5.37 -9.55 -15.39
CA PHE A 117 -4.51 -10.56 -14.77
C PHE A 117 -3.04 -10.22 -15.03
N LEU A 118 -2.23 -10.22 -13.96
CA LEU A 118 -0.77 -10.13 -14.07
C LEU A 118 -0.20 -11.55 -13.96
N PRO A 119 0.47 -12.08 -15.01
CA PRO A 119 1.11 -13.39 -14.91
C PRO A 119 2.28 -13.33 -13.95
N ASP A 120 2.30 -14.22 -12.96
CA ASP A 120 3.40 -14.37 -12.02
C ASP A 120 4.58 -15.16 -12.65
N VAL A 121 5.77 -14.95 -12.11
CA VAL A 121 7.01 -15.64 -12.49
C VAL A 121 7.72 -16.29 -11.31
N GLN A 122 7.09 -16.30 -10.12
CA GLN A 122 7.58 -17.01 -8.94
C GLN A 122 7.55 -18.54 -9.15
N PRO A 123 8.37 -19.34 -8.42
CA PRO A 123 8.39 -20.80 -8.54
C PRO A 123 7.04 -21.50 -8.39
N LEU A 124 6.07 -20.88 -7.71
CA LEU A 124 4.70 -21.40 -7.54
C LEU A 124 3.82 -21.26 -8.78
N SER A 125 4.09 -20.32 -9.68
CA SER A 125 3.42 -20.23 -11.00
C SER A 125 3.98 -21.27 -11.97
N LEU A 126 5.31 -21.41 -12.01
CA LEU A 126 6.04 -22.39 -12.81
C LEU A 126 5.72 -23.85 -12.43
N ALA A 127 5.18 -24.08 -11.23
CA ALA A 127 4.70 -25.37 -10.76
C ALA A 127 3.30 -25.75 -11.25
N ILE A 128 2.57 -24.85 -11.94
CA ILE A 128 1.20 -25.13 -12.40
C ILE A 128 1.21 -26.08 -13.60
N THR A 129 0.48 -27.19 -13.47
CA THR A 129 0.27 -28.16 -14.56
C THR A 129 -0.81 -27.67 -15.54
N ASN A 130 -0.68 -28.02 -16.83
CA ASN A 130 -1.61 -27.63 -17.89
C ASN A 130 -3.06 -28.00 -17.52
N ARG A 131 -4.00 -27.04 -17.61
CA ARG A 131 -5.39 -27.21 -17.18
C ARG A 131 -6.33 -27.87 -18.20
N SER A 132 -5.91 -28.05 -19.45
CA SER A 132 -6.77 -28.62 -20.52
C SER A 132 -7.20 -30.08 -20.31
N LEU A 133 -6.61 -30.80 -19.35
CA LEU A 133 -6.96 -32.17 -18.97
C LEU A 133 -7.39 -32.30 -17.49
N TYR A 134 -7.59 -31.18 -16.78
CA TYR A 134 -8.05 -31.22 -15.40
C TYR A 134 -9.57 -31.33 -15.35
N VAL A 135 -10.07 -32.35 -14.65
CA VAL A 135 -11.48 -32.58 -14.35
C VAL A 135 -11.56 -32.76 -12.84
N GLU A 136 -12.52 -32.09 -12.19
CA GLU A 136 -12.80 -32.35 -10.78
C GLU A 136 -13.62 -33.65 -10.70
N GLU A 137 -13.06 -34.66 -10.03
CA GLU A 137 -13.62 -36.01 -9.94
C GLU A 137 -13.77 -36.41 -8.47
N ARG A 138 -14.78 -37.24 -8.17
CA ARG A 138 -15.10 -37.64 -6.79
C ARG A 138 -14.88 -39.12 -6.54
N GLN A 139 -14.13 -39.45 -5.50
CA GLN A 139 -13.93 -40.83 -5.04
C GLN A 139 -14.71 -41.11 -3.75
N CYS A 140 -15.41 -42.25 -3.70
CA CYS A 140 -16.12 -42.72 -2.50
C CYS A 140 -15.74 -44.17 -2.16
N LEU A 141 -15.67 -44.48 -0.86
CA LEU A 141 -15.24 -45.76 -0.30
C LEU A 141 -16.38 -46.50 0.40
N ASN A 142 -16.28 -47.82 0.47
CA ASN A 142 -17.11 -48.67 1.31
C ASN A 142 -16.47 -48.90 2.68
N SER A 143 -17.23 -49.46 3.62
CA SER A 143 -16.81 -49.64 5.03
C SER A 143 -15.61 -50.60 5.24
N PHE A 144 -15.04 -51.16 4.17
CA PHE A 144 -13.83 -51.99 4.17
C PHE A 144 -12.73 -51.45 3.22
N PHE A 145 -12.73 -50.14 2.94
CA PHE A 145 -11.75 -49.43 2.09
C PHE A 145 -11.71 -49.85 0.61
N GLY A 146 -12.62 -50.71 0.14
CA GLY A 146 -12.86 -50.86 -1.30
C GLY A 146 -13.65 -49.67 -1.84
N ALA A 147 -13.69 -49.49 -3.15
CA ALA A 147 -14.51 -48.42 -3.76
C ALA A 147 -16.02 -48.62 -3.52
N ALA A 148 -16.77 -47.52 -3.57
CA ALA A 148 -18.24 -47.47 -3.50
C ALA A 148 -18.83 -46.56 -4.59
N ALA A 149 -20.15 -46.61 -4.75
CA ALA A 149 -20.88 -45.58 -5.48
C ALA A 149 -20.92 -44.29 -4.66
N CYS A 150 -20.64 -43.15 -5.28
CA CYS A 150 -20.97 -41.85 -4.69
C CYS A 150 -22.49 -41.57 -4.78
N PRO A 151 -23.03 -40.68 -3.92
CA PRO A 151 -24.46 -40.35 -3.93
C PRO A 151 -24.95 -39.88 -5.31
N GLY A 152 -26.14 -40.33 -5.70
CA GLY A 152 -26.75 -40.00 -6.99
C GLY A 152 -26.23 -40.79 -8.20
N ARG A 153 -25.33 -41.76 -8.03
CA ARG A 153 -24.84 -42.65 -9.10
C ARG A 153 -25.24 -44.12 -8.86
N THR A 154 -25.47 -44.87 -9.93
CA THR A 154 -25.83 -46.30 -9.88
C THR A 154 -24.79 -47.16 -10.60
N LEU A 155 -24.20 -48.12 -9.89
CA LEU A 155 -23.22 -49.06 -10.45
C LEU A 155 -23.92 -50.16 -11.25
N THR A 156 -24.03 -50.00 -12.57
CA THR A 156 -24.56 -51.03 -13.48
C THR A 156 -23.52 -51.47 -14.49
N ASN A 157 -23.14 -52.75 -14.45
CA ASN A 157 -22.37 -53.38 -15.52
C ASN A 157 -23.23 -53.57 -16.77
N VAL A 158 -22.61 -53.80 -17.93
CA VAL A 158 -23.29 -54.04 -19.23
C VAL A 158 -24.26 -55.24 -19.17
N THR A 159 -24.07 -56.13 -18.18
CA THR A 159 -24.89 -57.33 -17.91
C THR A 159 -25.95 -57.14 -16.82
N GLY A 160 -26.13 -55.94 -16.26
CA GLY A 160 -27.12 -55.66 -15.21
C GLY A 160 -26.75 -56.13 -13.79
N GLN A 161 -25.50 -56.55 -13.57
CA GLN A 161 -24.94 -56.79 -12.23
C GLN A 161 -24.17 -55.56 -11.71
N PRO A 162 -23.94 -55.42 -10.39
CA PRO A 162 -23.11 -54.33 -9.86
C PRO A 162 -21.67 -54.41 -10.40
N ALA A 163 -21.16 -53.28 -10.91
CA ALA A 163 -19.80 -53.13 -11.43
C ALA A 163 -18.89 -52.38 -10.44
N PRO A 164 -17.57 -52.60 -10.45
CA PRO A 164 -16.62 -51.66 -9.87
C PRO A 164 -16.41 -50.43 -10.78
N GLN A 165 -16.30 -49.26 -10.17
CA GLN A 165 -15.60 -48.04 -10.63
C GLN A 165 -15.56 -47.71 -12.13
N THR A 166 -16.37 -46.73 -12.56
CA THR A 166 -16.13 -45.97 -13.81
C THR A 166 -16.60 -44.51 -13.76
N ASP A 167 -17.71 -44.20 -13.07
CA ASP A 167 -18.31 -42.86 -13.05
C ASP A 167 -17.94 -42.08 -11.78
N LEU A 168 -16.82 -41.35 -11.85
CA LEU A 168 -16.36 -40.41 -10.82
C LEU A 168 -16.98 -39.00 -10.99
N THR A 169 -17.95 -38.81 -11.90
CA THR A 169 -18.42 -37.48 -12.27
C THR A 169 -19.44 -36.90 -11.27
N ILE A 170 -19.26 -35.63 -10.93
CA ILE A 170 -20.04 -34.92 -9.91
C ILE A 170 -21.47 -34.67 -10.43
N PRO A 171 -22.54 -34.96 -9.66
CA PRO A 171 -23.91 -34.71 -10.11
C PRO A 171 -24.21 -33.21 -10.27
N GLN A 172 -24.78 -32.80 -11.40
CA GLN A 172 -25.04 -31.38 -11.73
C GLN A 172 -25.81 -30.63 -10.63
N ASN A 173 -26.80 -31.26 -9.99
CA ASN A 173 -27.56 -30.67 -8.87
C ASN A 173 -26.66 -30.14 -7.72
N ILE A 174 -25.53 -30.82 -7.45
CA ILE A 174 -24.55 -30.38 -6.45
C ILE A 174 -23.74 -29.18 -6.99
N THR A 175 -23.32 -29.24 -8.24
CA THR A 175 -22.61 -28.14 -8.93
C THR A 175 -23.46 -26.87 -8.98
N ASP A 176 -24.71 -26.96 -9.42
CA ASP A 176 -25.65 -25.84 -9.54
C ASP A 176 -26.01 -25.24 -8.17
N THR A 177 -26.05 -26.09 -7.13
CA THR A 177 -26.25 -25.64 -5.74
C THR A 177 -25.07 -24.81 -5.24
N PHE A 178 -23.84 -25.34 -5.32
CA PHE A 178 -22.65 -24.65 -4.80
C PHE A 178 -22.07 -23.58 -5.74
N THR A 179 -22.62 -23.39 -6.94
CA THR A 179 -22.32 -22.25 -7.84
C THR A 179 -23.44 -21.19 -7.87
N SER A 180 -24.45 -21.32 -7.00
CA SER A 180 -25.60 -20.42 -6.93
C SER A 180 -25.33 -18.99 -6.42
N THR A 181 -24.08 -18.67 -6.04
CA THR A 181 -23.68 -17.33 -5.57
C THR A 181 -22.48 -16.80 -6.33
N ASN A 182 -22.28 -15.48 -6.28
CA ASN A 182 -21.08 -14.83 -6.83
C ASN A 182 -19.84 -14.97 -5.92
N HIS A 183 -19.90 -15.81 -4.88
CA HIS A 183 -18.77 -16.11 -3.99
C HIS A 183 -17.99 -17.33 -4.49
N THR A 184 -16.80 -17.55 -3.92
CA THR A 184 -15.96 -18.72 -4.22
C THR A 184 -16.71 -20.03 -3.98
N SER A 185 -16.90 -20.81 -5.05
CA SER A 185 -17.44 -22.18 -4.99
C SER A 185 -16.33 -23.19 -4.63
N PRO A 186 -16.63 -24.32 -3.96
CA PRO A 186 -15.72 -25.47 -3.88
C PRO A 186 -15.21 -25.90 -5.27
N PHE A 187 -16.03 -25.82 -6.32
CA PHE A 187 -15.65 -26.17 -7.70
C PHE A 187 -14.76 -25.12 -8.40
N ASN A 188 -14.34 -24.08 -7.69
CA ASN A 188 -13.29 -23.15 -8.12
C ASN A 188 -11.93 -23.42 -7.48
N LEU A 189 -11.86 -24.39 -6.55
CA LEU A 189 -10.64 -24.92 -5.98
C LEU A 189 -10.11 -26.02 -6.92
N GLN A 190 -8.79 -26.08 -7.11
CA GLN A 190 -8.14 -27.13 -7.90
C GLN A 190 -6.75 -27.44 -7.32
N TYR A 191 -6.27 -28.67 -7.50
CA TYR A 191 -4.87 -28.98 -7.17
C TYR A 191 -3.89 -28.23 -8.08
N ARG A 192 -2.83 -27.63 -7.52
CA ARG A 192 -1.79 -26.90 -8.29
C ARG A 192 -1.05 -27.81 -9.27
N ARG A 193 -0.80 -29.05 -8.85
CA ARG A 193 -0.16 -30.12 -9.62
C ARG A 193 -1.03 -31.38 -9.62
N TYR A 194 -1.10 -32.04 -10.77
CA TYR A 194 -1.72 -33.36 -10.92
C TYR A 194 -0.97 -34.17 -11.99
N VAL A 195 -1.12 -35.49 -11.93
CA VAL A 195 -0.58 -36.45 -12.90
C VAL A 195 -1.72 -37.32 -13.43
N MET A 196 -1.66 -37.68 -14.72
CA MET A 196 -2.64 -38.62 -15.28
C MET A 196 -2.29 -40.04 -14.85
N SER A 197 -3.26 -40.77 -14.29
CA SER A 197 -3.09 -42.14 -13.79
C SER A 197 -4.21 -43.06 -14.26
N THR A 198 -3.96 -44.37 -14.17
CA THR A 198 -4.92 -45.46 -14.46
C THR A 198 -5.04 -46.43 -13.28
N ASN A 199 -4.61 -46.01 -12.07
CA ASN A 199 -4.39 -46.91 -10.94
C ASN A 199 -5.66 -47.41 -10.21
N ASP A 200 -6.85 -47.02 -10.66
CA ASP A 200 -8.08 -47.68 -10.22
C ASP A 200 -8.15 -49.09 -10.83
N VAL A 201 -8.33 -50.10 -9.99
CA VAL A 201 -7.95 -51.51 -10.28
C VAL A 201 -8.72 -52.16 -11.45
N ASN A 202 -9.76 -51.51 -11.99
CA ASN A 202 -10.46 -51.92 -13.21
C ASN A 202 -10.70 -50.77 -14.22
N SER A 203 -10.12 -49.59 -14.02
CA SER A 203 -10.33 -48.44 -14.94
C SER A 203 -9.34 -48.48 -16.10
N THR A 204 -9.85 -48.36 -17.33
CA THR A 204 -9.02 -48.21 -18.54
C THR A 204 -8.84 -46.75 -18.97
N SER A 205 -9.47 -45.80 -18.28
CA SER A 205 -9.38 -44.37 -18.58
C SER A 205 -8.27 -43.69 -17.78
N LEU A 206 -7.71 -42.62 -18.36
CA LEU A 206 -6.72 -41.77 -17.71
C LEU A 206 -7.45 -40.68 -16.91
N HIS A 207 -7.20 -40.63 -15.60
CA HIS A 207 -7.83 -39.71 -14.65
C HIS A 207 -6.79 -38.79 -13.98
N PRO A 208 -7.15 -37.53 -13.62
CA PRO A 208 -6.26 -36.59 -12.97
C PRO A 208 -6.10 -36.92 -11.46
N VAL A 209 -4.97 -37.51 -11.08
CA VAL A 209 -4.63 -37.77 -9.68
C VAL A 209 -3.75 -36.64 -9.13
N PRO A 210 -4.04 -36.07 -7.95
CA PRO A 210 -3.25 -34.99 -7.38
C PRO A 210 -1.78 -35.37 -7.11
N ASP A 211 -0.87 -34.43 -7.39
CA ASP A 211 0.56 -34.56 -7.15
C ASP A 211 0.94 -33.63 -5.99
N VAL A 212 0.73 -34.12 -4.76
CA VAL A 212 0.85 -33.32 -3.53
C VAL A 212 2.30 -33.23 -3.07
N THR A 213 2.89 -32.05 -3.16
CA THR A 213 4.32 -31.81 -2.95
C THR A 213 4.63 -30.34 -2.61
N ILE A 214 5.88 -30.01 -2.30
CA ILE A 214 6.34 -28.65 -2.00
C ILE A 214 7.35 -28.23 -3.06
N SER A 215 6.92 -27.39 -4.01
CA SER A 215 7.78 -26.83 -5.05
C SER A 215 8.60 -25.63 -4.57
N ASN A 216 8.08 -24.83 -3.63
CA ASN A 216 8.81 -23.75 -2.98
C ASN A 216 8.16 -23.40 -1.63
N SER A 217 8.89 -23.56 -0.52
CA SER A 217 8.39 -23.17 0.79
C SER A 217 8.37 -21.64 0.95
N VAL A 218 7.21 -21.12 1.32
CA VAL A 218 6.89 -19.72 1.61
C VAL A 218 6.92 -19.42 3.11
N LEU A 219 7.02 -20.45 3.95
CA LEU A 219 6.96 -20.44 5.41
C LEU A 219 7.83 -19.36 6.09
N LEU A 220 9.04 -19.11 5.57
CA LEU A 220 10.00 -18.14 6.13
C LEU A 220 9.79 -16.68 5.64
N SER A 221 8.76 -16.40 4.83
CA SER A 221 8.61 -15.10 4.16
C SER A 221 8.04 -13.98 5.04
N ASN A 222 7.30 -14.30 6.10
CA ASN A 222 6.63 -13.38 7.04
C ASN A 222 6.04 -12.11 6.37
N LYS A 223 5.20 -12.32 5.35
CA LYS A 223 4.56 -11.25 4.56
C LYS A 223 3.23 -11.72 3.98
N LEU A 224 2.38 -10.76 3.63
CA LEU A 224 1.20 -10.97 2.79
C LEU A 224 1.60 -10.73 1.32
N PHE A 225 1.34 -11.68 0.42
CA PHE A 225 1.70 -11.58 -1.00
C PHE A 225 0.81 -12.44 -1.90
N ALA A 226 0.76 -12.10 -3.18
CA ALA A 226 -0.03 -12.84 -4.19
C ALA A 226 0.85 -13.74 -5.08
N VAL A 227 0.23 -14.81 -5.57
CA VAL A 227 0.74 -15.76 -6.57
C VAL A 227 -0.39 -16.16 -7.51
N ASP A 228 -0.10 -16.85 -8.60
CA ASP A 228 -1.14 -17.39 -9.48
C ASP A 228 -2.13 -18.28 -8.71
N GLY A 229 -3.41 -17.92 -8.78
CA GLY A 229 -4.56 -18.57 -8.15
C GLY A 229 -4.83 -18.23 -6.68
N LEU A 230 -3.90 -17.63 -5.94
CA LEU A 230 -3.99 -17.46 -4.47
C LEU A 230 -3.33 -16.17 -3.95
N ILE A 231 -3.79 -15.74 -2.79
CA ILE A 231 -3.07 -14.79 -1.92
C ILE A 231 -2.66 -15.53 -0.65
N ILE A 232 -1.41 -15.36 -0.23
CA ILE A 232 -0.79 -16.10 0.87
C ILE A 232 -0.42 -15.13 1.97
N ASP A 233 -0.88 -15.40 3.18
CA ASP A 233 -0.50 -14.70 4.40
C ASP A 233 0.41 -15.60 5.25
N THR A 234 1.65 -15.17 5.51
CA THR A 234 2.58 -15.85 6.43
C THR A 234 2.89 -15.01 7.68
N THR A 235 2.10 -13.96 7.94
CA THR A 235 2.27 -13.04 9.06
C THR A 235 1.68 -13.62 10.36
N GLU A 236 1.03 -12.80 11.19
CA GLU A 236 0.51 -13.18 12.50
C GLU A 236 -0.74 -14.06 12.41
N SER A 237 -1.52 -13.97 11.33
CA SER A 237 -2.70 -14.81 11.04
C SER A 237 -2.53 -15.59 9.73
N PRO A 238 -1.71 -16.67 9.71
CA PRO A 238 -1.44 -17.40 8.48
C PRO A 238 -2.71 -17.92 7.78
N GLY A 239 -2.71 -17.97 6.46
CA GLY A 239 -3.83 -18.51 5.68
C GLY A 239 -3.72 -18.24 4.18
N VAL A 240 -4.72 -18.69 3.42
CA VAL A 240 -4.82 -18.47 1.97
C VAL A 240 -6.14 -17.82 1.57
N GLY A 241 -6.06 -16.71 0.84
CA GLY A 241 -7.17 -16.05 0.16
C GLY A 241 -7.34 -16.65 -1.24
N ILE A 242 -8.57 -16.97 -1.62
CA ILE A 242 -8.88 -17.69 -2.86
C ILE A 242 -9.23 -16.74 -3.98
N GLY A 243 -8.46 -16.81 -5.08
CA GLY A 243 -8.73 -16.11 -6.33
C GLY A 243 -7.48 -15.43 -6.90
N ASN A 244 -7.50 -15.16 -8.21
CA ASN A 244 -6.41 -14.46 -8.87
C ASN A 244 -6.47 -12.95 -8.55
N LEU A 245 -5.33 -12.39 -8.15
CA LEU A 245 -5.18 -10.95 -8.02
C LEU A 245 -5.11 -10.32 -9.41
N GLN A 246 -6.00 -9.34 -9.67
CA GLN A 246 -6.05 -8.60 -10.93
C GLN A 246 -5.91 -7.10 -10.66
N VAL A 247 -5.22 -6.39 -11.55
CA VAL A 247 -4.76 -5.01 -11.32
C VAL A 247 -5.32 -4.08 -12.41
N PRO A 248 -5.80 -2.86 -12.05
CA PRO A 248 -6.25 -1.88 -13.04
C PRO A 248 -5.06 -1.18 -13.70
N TYR A 249 -5.12 -1.04 -15.03
CA TYR A 249 -4.09 -0.30 -15.78
C TYR A 249 -4.22 1.23 -15.53
N LEU A 250 -3.43 1.76 -14.59
CA LEU A 250 -3.48 3.17 -14.18
C LEU A 250 -2.08 3.79 -13.99
N PRO A 251 -1.80 4.99 -14.56
CA PRO A 251 -0.45 5.58 -14.60
C PRO A 251 -0.01 6.30 -13.31
N HIS A 252 -0.90 6.50 -12.33
CA HIS A 252 -0.65 7.33 -11.13
C HIS A 252 -0.91 6.60 -9.82
N GLY A 253 -0.94 5.27 -9.86
CA GLY A 253 -1.34 4.45 -8.72
C GLY A 253 -2.85 4.37 -8.53
N ALA A 254 -3.25 3.45 -7.67
CA ALA A 254 -4.64 3.11 -7.41
C ALA A 254 -4.80 2.49 -6.02
N THR A 255 -6.03 2.49 -5.52
CA THR A 255 -6.45 1.64 -4.39
C THR A 255 -7.80 1.02 -4.72
N TRP A 256 -7.99 -0.26 -4.45
CA TRP A 256 -9.29 -0.92 -4.61
C TRP A 256 -9.46 -2.03 -3.58
N ASN A 257 -10.71 -2.39 -3.35
CA ASN A 257 -11.09 -3.42 -2.40
C ASN A 257 -11.62 -4.63 -3.18
N GLN A 258 -11.32 -5.83 -2.69
CA GLN A 258 -11.79 -7.10 -3.25
C GLN A 258 -12.26 -8.01 -2.11
N GLU A 259 -13.53 -8.42 -2.14
CA GLU A 259 -14.07 -9.42 -1.22
C GLU A 259 -13.60 -10.81 -1.67
N MET A 260 -13.03 -11.58 -0.75
CA MET A 260 -12.46 -12.91 -1.03
C MET A 260 -12.87 -13.92 0.04
N LEU A 261 -13.02 -15.18 -0.36
CA LEU A 261 -13.02 -16.30 0.58
C LEU A 261 -11.60 -16.52 1.09
N TRP A 262 -11.44 -16.56 2.41
CA TRP A 262 -10.19 -16.95 3.05
C TRP A 262 -10.35 -18.29 3.76
N ILE A 263 -9.33 -19.13 3.64
CA ILE A 263 -9.20 -20.41 4.32
C ILE A 263 -7.99 -20.32 5.25
N GLU A 264 -8.21 -20.50 6.55
CA GLU A 264 -7.20 -20.28 7.57
C GLU A 264 -7.24 -21.37 8.66
N PRO A 265 -6.07 -21.84 9.13
CA PRO A 265 -5.98 -22.82 10.20
C PRO A 265 -6.10 -22.13 11.56
N GLU A 266 -6.97 -22.64 12.42
CA GLU A 266 -7.06 -22.24 13.82
C GLU A 266 -6.47 -23.36 14.68
N THR A 267 -5.44 -23.05 15.46
CA THR A 267 -4.79 -24.00 16.38
C THR A 267 -4.73 -23.38 17.76
N ALA A 268 -5.05 -24.17 18.79
CA ALA A 268 -4.68 -23.85 20.18
C ALA A 268 -3.87 -25.00 20.78
N CYS A 269 -2.94 -24.66 21.66
CA CYS A 269 -2.09 -25.61 22.36
C CYS A 269 -2.04 -25.29 23.85
N VAL A 270 -1.84 -26.30 24.67
CA VAL A 270 -1.74 -26.23 26.13
C VAL A 270 -0.50 -27.02 26.55
N ASP A 271 0.31 -26.48 27.45
CA ASP A 271 1.46 -27.21 28.02
C ASP A 271 0.95 -28.45 28.79
N LEU A 272 1.52 -29.62 28.53
CA LEU A 272 1.19 -30.85 29.26
C LEU A 272 1.80 -30.86 30.68
N GLY A 273 2.77 -29.98 30.95
CA GLY A 273 3.57 -29.97 32.16
C GLY A 273 4.64 -31.06 32.16
N PHE A 274 5.19 -31.40 30.98
CA PHE A 274 6.27 -32.37 30.81
C PHE A 274 7.39 -31.86 29.90
N THR A 275 8.63 -32.17 30.25
CA THR A 275 9.82 -31.91 29.41
C THR A 275 10.63 -33.17 29.20
N LEU A 276 10.98 -33.47 27.94
CA LEU A 276 11.97 -34.48 27.58
C LEU A 276 13.37 -33.89 27.78
N ASN A 277 14.11 -34.37 28.76
CA ASN A 277 15.48 -33.93 29.06
C ASN A 277 16.46 -35.00 28.55
N PHE A 278 17.40 -34.59 27.69
CA PHE A 278 18.39 -35.49 27.09
C PHE A 278 19.79 -34.85 26.96
N LYS A 279 20.81 -35.71 26.90
CA LYS A 279 22.21 -35.33 26.67
C LYS A 279 22.75 -35.99 25.40
N LEU A 280 23.43 -35.23 24.55
CA LEU A 280 24.08 -35.77 23.34
C LEU A 280 25.30 -36.63 23.72
N SER A 281 25.59 -37.65 22.91
CA SER A 281 26.79 -38.49 23.09
C SER A 281 28.06 -37.79 22.58
N ASP A 282 29.20 -38.48 22.65
CA ASP A 282 30.50 -37.99 22.14
C ASP A 282 30.50 -37.72 20.62
N THR A 283 29.55 -38.27 19.87
CA THR A 283 29.41 -38.05 18.41
C THR A 283 28.43 -36.93 18.05
N ALA A 284 27.93 -36.17 19.04
CA ALA A 284 26.89 -35.15 18.86
C ALA A 284 25.58 -35.67 18.23
N THR A 285 25.33 -36.98 18.32
CA THR A 285 24.08 -37.64 17.90
C THR A 285 23.37 -38.25 19.11
N VAL A 286 22.09 -38.63 18.95
CA VAL A 286 21.37 -39.45 19.95
C VAL A 286 21.10 -40.85 19.41
N SER A 287 21.84 -41.83 19.92
CA SER A 287 21.68 -43.27 19.68
C SER A 287 20.52 -43.85 20.49
N ILE A 288 19.28 -43.50 20.14
CA ILE A 288 18.08 -43.99 20.88
C ILE A 288 17.79 -45.48 20.67
N TYR A 289 18.41 -46.10 19.67
CA TYR A 289 18.38 -47.54 19.43
C TYR A 289 19.33 -48.29 20.39
N GLY A 290 19.14 -48.08 21.68
CA GLY A 290 19.98 -48.63 22.75
C GLY A 290 19.42 -48.34 24.14
N SER A 291 19.95 -49.03 25.16
CA SER A 291 19.64 -48.78 26.57
C SER A 291 20.48 -47.64 27.16
N ASP A 292 20.62 -46.54 26.40
CA ASP A 292 21.41 -45.38 26.79
C ASP A 292 20.61 -44.53 27.78
N ASN A 293 21.05 -44.49 29.05
CA ASN A 293 20.40 -43.79 30.17
C ASN A 293 20.35 -42.24 30.02
N ASN A 294 20.71 -41.70 28.86
CA ASN A 294 20.88 -40.28 28.57
C ASN A 294 19.56 -39.53 28.26
N VAL A 295 18.41 -40.19 28.43
CA VAL A 295 17.07 -39.64 28.14
C VAL A 295 16.14 -39.84 29.34
N SER A 296 15.44 -38.76 29.72
CA SER A 296 14.49 -38.76 30.85
C SER A 296 13.27 -37.87 30.61
N LEU A 297 12.12 -38.27 31.14
CA LEU A 297 10.93 -37.45 31.26
C LEU A 297 10.98 -36.72 32.59
N THR A 298 10.62 -35.42 32.61
CA THR A 298 10.51 -34.63 33.84
C THR A 298 9.10 -34.04 33.99
N ASP A 299 8.52 -34.19 35.18
CA ASP A 299 7.24 -33.55 35.57
C ASP A 299 7.49 -32.09 35.94
N GLN A 300 6.92 -31.16 35.18
CA GLN A 300 6.89 -29.72 35.49
C GLN A 300 5.57 -29.30 36.16
N GLY A 301 4.67 -30.24 36.42
CA GLY A 301 3.33 -30.01 36.99
C GLY A 301 2.25 -30.92 36.39
N GLY A 302 2.53 -31.57 35.25
CA GLY A 302 1.58 -32.44 34.54
C GLY A 302 1.02 -33.61 35.36
N PHE A 303 1.76 -34.13 36.34
CA PHE A 303 1.24 -35.12 37.30
C PHE A 303 0.90 -34.55 38.67
N SER A 304 1.59 -33.49 39.08
CA SER A 304 1.64 -33.01 40.47
C SER A 304 0.82 -31.74 40.75
N ASN A 305 0.52 -30.93 39.75
CA ASN A 305 -0.35 -29.73 39.83
C ASN A 305 -1.43 -29.76 38.72
N PHE A 306 -2.04 -30.92 38.55
CA PHE A 306 -2.98 -31.23 37.47
C PHE A 306 -4.37 -30.60 37.74
N ASN A 307 -4.68 -29.49 37.05
CA ASN A 307 -5.95 -28.76 37.20
C ASN A 307 -6.48 -28.21 35.85
N TYR A 308 -6.66 -29.08 34.85
CA TYR A 308 -7.35 -28.70 33.61
C TYR A 308 -8.87 -28.80 33.79
N THR A 309 -9.53 -27.65 33.95
CA THR A 309 -10.98 -27.54 33.78
C THR A 309 -11.30 -27.19 32.33
N PHE A 310 -12.13 -27.99 31.67
CA PHE A 310 -12.65 -27.76 30.32
C PHE A 310 -14.16 -27.97 30.31
N SER A 311 -14.87 -27.25 29.44
CA SER A 311 -16.29 -27.48 29.23
C SER A 311 -16.49 -28.74 28.40
N ASP A 312 -17.42 -29.62 28.77
CA ASP A 312 -17.75 -30.78 27.94
C ASP A 312 -18.69 -30.39 26.79
N TYR A 313 -18.13 -29.64 25.84
CA TYR A 313 -18.71 -29.45 24.52
C TYR A 313 -18.69 -30.81 23.81
N GLY A 314 -19.87 -31.41 23.60
CA GLY A 314 -20.04 -32.66 22.87
C GLY A 314 -19.85 -32.49 21.37
N ARG A 315 -20.79 -32.98 20.56
CA ARG A 315 -20.87 -32.69 19.12
C ARG A 315 -21.54 -31.33 18.90
N ASN A 316 -20.88 -30.27 19.38
CA ASN A 316 -21.40 -28.90 19.34
C ASN A 316 -21.37 -28.25 17.94
N GLY A 317 -21.07 -29.03 16.88
CA GLY A 317 -20.99 -28.56 15.51
C GLY A 317 -20.07 -27.35 15.37
N GLN A 318 -20.66 -26.24 14.96
CA GLN A 318 -19.94 -25.02 14.61
C GLN A 318 -19.63 -24.11 15.83
N GLN A 319 -20.07 -24.49 17.04
CA GLN A 319 -19.72 -23.79 18.29
C GLN A 319 -18.63 -24.55 19.04
N ILE A 320 -17.37 -24.22 18.74
CA ILE A 320 -16.19 -24.91 19.27
C ILE A 320 -15.14 -23.93 19.80
N THR A 321 -14.30 -24.43 20.71
CA THR A 321 -13.16 -23.68 21.26
C THR A 321 -11.95 -24.61 21.23
N MET A 322 -10.93 -24.28 20.43
CA MET A 322 -9.74 -25.12 20.29
C MET A 322 -9.00 -25.29 21.62
N GLU A 323 -9.00 -24.28 22.49
CA GLU A 323 -8.35 -24.31 23.80
C GLU A 323 -8.95 -25.38 24.72
N ASP A 324 -10.28 -25.47 24.83
CA ASP A 324 -10.94 -26.49 25.66
C ASP A 324 -10.79 -27.91 25.07
N ARG A 325 -10.70 -28.03 23.73
CA ARG A 325 -10.34 -29.29 23.05
C ARG A 325 -8.91 -29.72 23.43
N ALA A 326 -7.95 -28.79 23.41
CA ALA A 326 -6.57 -29.04 23.82
C ALA A 326 -6.44 -29.36 25.33
N LYS A 327 -7.19 -28.68 26.21
CA LYS A 327 -7.27 -29.02 27.66
C LYS A 327 -7.83 -30.43 27.89
N LYS A 328 -8.90 -30.81 27.17
CA LYS A 328 -9.49 -32.16 27.22
C LYS A 328 -8.47 -33.22 26.79
N LEU A 329 -7.70 -32.96 25.74
CA LEU A 329 -6.58 -33.82 25.34
C LEU A 329 -5.49 -33.91 26.42
N ALA A 330 -5.03 -32.78 26.97
CA ALA A 330 -4.01 -32.75 28.02
C ALA A 330 -4.45 -33.54 29.27
N PHE A 331 -5.71 -33.37 29.68
CA PHE A 331 -6.32 -34.07 30.79
C PHE A 331 -6.21 -35.59 30.65
N PHE A 332 -6.72 -36.17 29.55
CA PHE A 332 -6.66 -37.62 29.35
C PHE A 332 -5.23 -38.13 29.12
N THR A 333 -4.38 -37.35 28.43
CA THR A 333 -2.98 -37.73 28.16
C THR A 333 -2.19 -37.89 29.45
N ASN A 334 -2.27 -36.93 30.37
CA ASN A 334 -1.54 -37.00 31.64
C ASN A 334 -2.06 -38.14 32.53
N ILE A 335 -3.38 -38.37 32.57
CA ILE A 335 -3.97 -39.49 33.29
C ILE A 335 -3.48 -40.83 32.72
N PHE A 336 -3.42 -40.98 31.40
CA PHE A 336 -2.96 -42.19 30.75
C PHE A 336 -1.50 -42.51 31.11
N ILE A 337 -0.57 -41.56 30.92
CA ILE A 337 0.85 -41.77 31.25
C ILE A 337 1.02 -42.09 32.75
N LYS A 338 0.28 -41.38 33.62
CA LYS A 338 0.34 -41.54 35.09
C LYS A 338 -0.12 -42.93 35.54
N ALA A 339 -1.19 -43.45 34.95
CA ALA A 339 -1.71 -44.78 35.24
C ALA A 339 -0.76 -45.88 34.76
N GLU A 340 -0.21 -45.73 33.56
CA GLU A 340 0.67 -46.71 32.92
C GLU A 340 2.03 -46.84 33.64
N TYR A 341 2.64 -45.73 34.06
CA TYR A 341 3.82 -45.75 34.95
C TYR A 341 3.49 -46.08 36.42
N ASN A 342 2.22 -46.36 36.75
CA ASN A 342 1.74 -46.64 38.11
C ASN A 342 2.13 -45.57 39.16
N ILE A 343 2.06 -44.29 38.76
CA ILE A 343 2.52 -43.15 39.57
C ILE A 343 1.38 -42.70 40.51
N SER A 344 1.49 -43.05 41.79
CA SER A 344 0.60 -42.52 42.82
C SER A 344 0.77 -40.98 42.99
N ASN A 345 -0.30 -40.29 43.39
CA ASN A 345 -0.29 -38.83 43.63
C ASN A 345 0.77 -38.36 44.65
N ARG A 346 1.30 -39.26 45.49
CA ARG A 346 2.34 -38.94 46.48
C ARG A 346 3.77 -39.16 45.95
N ALA A 347 3.93 -39.70 44.75
CA ALA A 347 5.22 -40.01 44.14
C ALA A 347 5.64 -39.02 43.03
N SER A 348 4.70 -38.22 42.52
CA SER A 348 4.93 -37.13 41.56
C SER A 348 5.16 -35.79 42.27
N TYR A 349 6.19 -35.04 41.87
CA TYR A 349 6.44 -33.65 42.27
C TYR A 349 7.18 -32.92 41.14
N VAL A 350 7.08 -31.59 41.09
CA VAL A 350 7.75 -30.75 40.09
C VAL A 350 9.27 -30.93 40.15
N GLY A 351 9.90 -31.24 39.02
CA GLY A 351 11.31 -31.60 38.92
C GLY A 351 11.61 -33.09 39.16
N LYS A 352 10.59 -33.96 39.26
CA LYS A 352 10.79 -35.41 39.30
C LYS A 352 11.14 -35.95 37.91
N ASN A 353 12.22 -36.72 37.82
CA ASN A 353 12.65 -37.39 36.59
C ASN A 353 12.33 -38.90 36.60
N TRP A 354 12.01 -39.45 35.43
CA TRP A 354 11.96 -40.88 35.11
C TRP A 354 12.81 -41.15 33.87
N SER A 355 13.65 -42.18 33.88
CA SER A 355 14.41 -42.59 32.68
C SER A 355 13.48 -43.23 31.65
N ILE A 356 13.74 -42.98 30.36
CA ILE A 356 12.98 -43.55 29.24
C ILE A 356 13.91 -44.42 28.39
N ASN A 357 13.65 -45.72 28.35
CA ASN A 357 14.38 -46.63 27.47
C ASN A 357 13.72 -46.69 26.09
N GLY A 358 14.45 -46.30 25.04
CA GLY A 358 14.08 -46.55 23.64
C GLY A 358 12.87 -45.78 23.09
N LEU A 359 12.96 -44.45 22.95
CA LEU A 359 11.98 -43.69 22.15
C LEU A 359 12.06 -44.13 20.68
N SER A 360 11.14 -44.98 20.22
CA SER A 360 11.19 -45.55 18.87
C SER A 360 10.80 -44.60 17.74
N ARG A 361 10.22 -43.43 18.08
CA ARG A 361 9.49 -42.53 17.15
C ARG A 361 9.74 -41.03 17.33
N LEU A 362 10.60 -40.62 18.26
CA LEU A 362 11.06 -39.24 18.36
C LEU A 362 12.54 -39.19 18.00
N THR A 363 12.91 -38.36 17.04
CA THR A 363 14.28 -37.92 16.84
C THR A 363 14.48 -36.61 17.60
N PRO A 364 15.33 -36.57 18.64
CA PRO A 364 15.67 -35.33 19.33
C PRO A 364 16.33 -34.31 18.39
N MET A 365 16.41 -33.06 18.85
CA MET A 365 16.98 -31.91 18.12
C MET A 365 16.13 -31.35 16.97
N GLN A 366 14.94 -31.88 16.71
CA GLN A 366 13.97 -31.36 15.74
C GLN A 366 12.57 -31.23 16.38
N ILE A 367 11.66 -30.46 15.78
CA ILE A 367 10.25 -30.53 16.23
C ILE A 367 9.63 -31.88 15.83
N GLY A 368 8.58 -32.27 16.55
CA GLY A 368 7.87 -33.50 16.26
C GLY A 368 6.42 -33.45 16.67
N SER A 369 5.61 -34.36 16.12
CA SER A 369 4.27 -34.62 16.63
C SER A 369 3.84 -36.06 16.39
N PHE A 370 2.86 -36.50 17.18
CA PHE A 370 2.32 -37.84 17.11
C PHE A 370 0.83 -37.86 17.48
N ASP A 371 0.14 -38.86 16.95
CA ASP A 371 -1.23 -39.19 17.36
C ASP A 371 -1.24 -39.55 18.86
N PRO A 372 -2.19 -39.06 19.68
CA PRO A 372 -2.26 -39.35 21.10
C PRO A 372 -2.30 -40.85 21.44
N SER A 373 -2.88 -41.69 20.57
CA SER A 373 -2.90 -43.16 20.74
C SER A 373 -1.53 -43.81 20.58
N MET A 374 -0.57 -43.16 19.89
CA MET A 374 0.79 -43.67 19.72
C MET A 374 1.71 -43.42 20.92
N ILE A 375 1.26 -42.72 21.96
CA ILE A 375 2.10 -42.41 23.13
C ILE A 375 2.63 -43.67 23.85
N SER A 376 1.91 -44.79 23.75
CA SER A 376 2.33 -46.12 24.26
C SER A 376 3.35 -46.87 23.40
N GLY A 377 3.69 -46.36 22.22
CA GLY A 377 4.84 -46.81 21.42
C GLY A 377 6.05 -45.86 21.51
N LEU A 378 5.87 -44.71 22.15
CA LEU A 378 6.92 -43.71 22.37
C LEU A 378 7.61 -43.91 23.70
N LEU A 379 6.82 -43.95 24.78
CA LEU A 379 7.29 -44.36 26.08
C LEU A 379 7.27 -45.91 26.13
N PRO A 380 8.19 -46.59 26.85
CA PRO A 380 8.24 -48.05 26.91
C PRO A 380 7.16 -48.60 27.86
N LEU A 381 5.90 -48.51 27.41
CA LEU A 381 4.71 -48.77 28.21
C LEU A 381 4.35 -50.27 28.24
N ASN A 382 3.70 -50.72 29.31
CA ASN A 382 3.33 -52.12 29.48
C ASN A 382 2.10 -52.42 28.61
N SER A 383 2.33 -52.96 27.42
CA SER A 383 1.29 -53.23 26.41
C SER A 383 0.04 -53.98 26.90
N THR A 384 0.11 -54.63 28.07
CA THR A 384 -1.05 -55.25 28.75
C THR A 384 -2.10 -54.23 29.21
N TYR A 385 -1.69 -53.07 29.76
CA TYR A 385 -2.63 -52.05 30.24
C TYR A 385 -3.27 -51.30 29.08
N ALA A 386 -2.47 -50.87 28.10
CA ALA A 386 -2.94 -50.28 26.84
C ALA A 386 -3.95 -51.17 26.09
N LYS A 387 -3.70 -52.49 25.98
CA LYS A 387 -4.63 -53.44 25.32
C LYS A 387 -5.96 -53.58 26.05
N ASN A 388 -5.95 -53.56 27.39
CA ASN A 388 -7.16 -53.75 28.19
C ASN A 388 -8.00 -52.49 28.31
N ASN A 389 -7.39 -51.30 28.19
CA ASN A 389 -8.04 -50.00 28.37
C ASN A 389 -8.15 -49.21 27.06
N SER A 390 -8.51 -49.86 25.95
CA SER A 390 -8.66 -49.21 24.64
C SER A 390 -9.68 -48.06 24.63
N GLY A 391 -10.71 -48.10 25.49
CA GLY A 391 -11.61 -46.96 25.72
C GLY A 391 -10.93 -45.70 26.26
N VAL A 392 -9.78 -45.84 26.92
CA VAL A 392 -8.92 -44.75 27.44
C VAL A 392 -7.78 -44.41 26.47
N LEU A 393 -7.67 -45.12 25.33
CA LEU A 393 -6.79 -44.75 24.22
C LEU A 393 -7.46 -43.83 23.19
N ASN A 394 -8.81 -43.77 23.19
CA ASN A 394 -9.60 -42.91 22.29
C ASN A 394 -9.57 -41.41 22.66
N ASN A 395 -8.46 -40.95 23.24
CA ASN A 395 -8.23 -39.56 23.65
C ASN A 395 -8.19 -38.61 22.44
N ALA A 396 -7.73 -39.11 21.29
CA ALA A 396 -7.85 -38.44 20.00
C ALA A 396 -9.33 -38.16 19.68
N MET A 397 -10.18 -39.20 19.49
CA MET A 397 -11.60 -39.03 19.15
C MET A 397 -12.40 -38.28 20.22
N SER A 398 -12.08 -38.43 21.51
CA SER A 398 -12.69 -37.67 22.62
C SER A 398 -12.39 -36.16 22.55
N CYS A 399 -11.22 -35.81 22.01
CA CYS A 399 -10.86 -34.43 21.69
C CYS A 399 -11.50 -33.98 20.36
N GLN A 400 -11.31 -34.73 19.26
CA GLN A 400 -11.81 -34.40 17.92
C GLN A 400 -13.35 -34.25 17.89
N GLY A 401 -14.08 -35.09 18.62
CA GLY A 401 -15.55 -35.07 18.74
C GLY A 401 -16.29 -36.01 17.77
N PHE A 402 -15.59 -36.52 16.76
CA PHE A 402 -16.09 -37.47 15.77
C PHE A 402 -15.17 -38.70 15.66
N GLY A 403 -15.67 -39.76 15.02
CA GLY A 403 -14.90 -40.89 14.52
C GLY A 403 -15.34 -41.25 13.10
N GLY A 404 -14.58 -42.11 12.42
CA GLY A 404 -14.83 -42.42 10.99
C GLY A 404 -16.18 -43.07 10.68
N MET A 405 -16.88 -43.63 11.67
CA MET A 405 -18.21 -44.24 11.52
C MET A 405 -19.38 -43.29 11.84
N ASP A 406 -19.11 -42.00 12.05
CA ASP A 406 -20.16 -40.98 12.18
C ASP A 406 -20.60 -40.46 10.81
N ASP A 407 -21.84 -39.96 10.71
CA ASP A 407 -22.37 -39.40 9.47
C ASP A 407 -21.63 -38.12 9.02
N VAL A 408 -21.50 -37.94 7.71
CA VAL A 408 -21.04 -36.66 7.13
C VAL A 408 -22.13 -35.60 7.32
N ASN A 409 -21.83 -34.56 8.10
CA ASN A 409 -22.79 -33.55 8.57
C ASN A 409 -22.06 -32.27 9.04
N ILE A 410 -22.70 -31.11 8.95
CA ILE A 410 -22.21 -29.82 9.48
C ILE A 410 -21.92 -29.84 11.00
N THR A 411 -22.50 -30.81 11.72
CA THR A 411 -22.31 -31.01 13.17
C THR A 411 -20.99 -31.70 13.53
N ASN A 412 -20.31 -32.32 12.57
CA ASN A 412 -19.08 -33.07 12.78
C ASN A 412 -17.93 -32.29 12.15
N THR A 413 -17.35 -31.38 12.92
CA THR A 413 -16.33 -30.42 12.45
C THR A 413 -14.93 -31.02 12.39
N ALA A 414 -14.15 -30.55 11.41
CA ALA A 414 -12.77 -30.89 11.10
C ALA A 414 -11.75 -30.50 12.19
N VAL A 415 -11.87 -31.07 13.38
CA VAL A 415 -10.90 -30.89 14.48
C VAL A 415 -9.91 -32.05 14.47
N GLN A 416 -8.61 -31.75 14.49
CA GLN A 416 -7.52 -32.71 14.58
C GLN A 416 -6.71 -32.48 15.86
N CYS A 417 -6.56 -33.53 16.67
CA CYS A 417 -5.96 -33.45 18.00
C CYS A 417 -4.66 -34.27 18.06
N TYR A 418 -3.60 -33.68 18.60
CA TYR A 418 -2.26 -34.29 18.58
C TYR A 418 -1.39 -33.81 19.74
N ILE A 419 -0.35 -34.59 20.04
CA ILE A 419 0.72 -34.15 20.93
C ILE A 419 1.85 -33.57 20.09
N PHE A 420 2.33 -32.39 20.47
CA PHE A 420 3.42 -31.66 19.82
C PHE A 420 4.64 -31.62 20.73
N VAL A 421 5.81 -31.77 20.14
CA VAL A 421 7.11 -31.68 20.81
C VAL A 421 7.80 -30.40 20.34
N GLY A 422 7.99 -29.47 21.28
CA GLY A 422 8.67 -28.20 21.04
C GLY A 422 10.11 -28.38 20.56
N ALA A 423 10.68 -27.32 20.00
CA ALA A 423 12.05 -27.37 19.48
C ALA A 423 13.07 -27.52 20.62
N PRO A 424 14.26 -28.08 20.36
CA PRO A 424 15.31 -28.27 21.37
C PRO A 424 15.82 -26.95 21.96
N ILE A 425 15.69 -26.79 23.28
CA ILE A 425 16.23 -25.68 24.06
C ILE A 425 17.45 -26.18 24.83
N ARG A 426 18.55 -25.42 24.79
CA ARG A 426 19.84 -25.81 25.41
C ARG A 426 19.88 -25.43 26.89
N THR A 427 20.34 -26.33 27.76
CA THR A 427 20.28 -26.14 29.23
C THR A 427 21.64 -25.98 29.92
N ASP A 428 22.74 -26.24 29.23
CA ASP A 428 24.11 -26.22 29.78
C ASP A 428 24.80 -24.84 29.75
N GLY A 429 24.16 -23.83 29.15
CA GLY A 429 24.68 -22.47 29.01
C GLY A 429 25.59 -22.22 27.79
N GLY A 430 25.83 -23.22 26.93
CA GLY A 430 26.52 -23.04 25.66
C GLY A 430 25.63 -22.38 24.58
N ASP A 431 26.17 -22.18 23.36
CA ASP A 431 25.39 -21.58 22.28
C ASP A 431 24.23 -22.51 21.85
N SER A 432 23.01 -21.98 22.01
CA SER A 432 21.76 -22.59 21.54
C SER A 432 21.73 -22.95 20.05
N ASN A 433 22.50 -22.26 19.21
CA ASN A 433 22.56 -22.51 17.77
C ASN A 433 23.54 -23.64 17.41
N LEU A 434 24.50 -23.96 18.30
CA LEU A 434 25.53 -24.95 18.08
C LEU A 434 25.16 -26.30 18.73
N VAL A 435 25.28 -27.37 17.95
CA VAL A 435 25.11 -28.76 18.42
C VAL A 435 26.48 -29.29 18.79
N GLU A 436 26.71 -29.57 20.08
CA GLU A 436 28.01 -30.03 20.59
C GLU A 436 27.92 -31.41 21.23
N ALA A 437 28.96 -32.21 21.11
CA ALA A 437 29.09 -33.46 21.87
C ALA A 437 28.96 -33.18 23.38
N ASN A 438 28.30 -34.09 24.11
CA ASN A 438 27.99 -33.92 25.54
C ASN A 438 27.10 -32.70 25.92
N SER A 439 26.56 -31.93 24.97
CA SER A 439 25.62 -30.84 25.31
C SER A 439 24.28 -31.35 25.84
N SER A 440 23.64 -30.55 26.70
CA SER A 440 22.38 -30.90 27.39
C SER A 440 21.19 -30.05 26.89
N TRP A 441 20.05 -30.72 26.68
CA TRP A 441 18.89 -30.15 26.02
C TRP A 441 17.58 -30.57 26.67
N LEU A 442 16.55 -29.72 26.55
CA LEU A 442 15.15 -30.06 26.82
C LEU A 442 14.28 -29.89 25.56
N GLN A 443 13.16 -30.62 25.53
CA GLN A 443 12.03 -30.35 24.62
C GLN A 443 10.71 -30.42 25.42
N PRO A 444 9.89 -29.35 25.45
CA PRO A 444 8.57 -29.36 26.10
C PRO A 444 7.54 -30.12 25.28
N PHE A 445 6.55 -30.73 25.95
CA PHE A 445 5.40 -31.36 25.30
C PHE A 445 4.15 -30.49 25.44
N TYR A 446 3.43 -30.30 24.33
CA TYR A 446 2.16 -29.58 24.27
C TYR A 446 1.04 -30.48 23.76
N ALA A 447 -0.16 -30.38 24.33
CA ALA A 447 -1.38 -30.94 23.76
C ALA A 447 -2.01 -29.88 22.85
N CYS A 448 -2.34 -30.22 21.61
CA CYS A 448 -2.87 -29.27 20.64
C CYS A 448 -4.14 -29.77 19.95
N ALA A 449 -5.01 -28.85 19.58
CA ALA A 449 -6.13 -29.06 18.68
C ALA A 449 -6.06 -28.02 17.55
N SER A 450 -6.16 -28.49 16.31
CA SER A 450 -6.21 -27.68 15.10
C SER A 450 -7.49 -27.93 14.32
N THR A 451 -8.01 -26.90 13.67
CA THR A 451 -9.10 -26.98 12.70
C THR A 451 -8.84 -26.03 11.54
N VAL A 452 -9.65 -26.10 10.48
CA VAL A 452 -9.70 -25.06 9.45
C VAL A 452 -11.03 -24.35 9.54
N ARG A 453 -10.97 -23.02 9.47
CA ARG A 453 -12.13 -22.16 9.32
C ARG A 453 -12.03 -21.35 8.02
N VAL A 454 -13.19 -20.90 7.56
CA VAL A 454 -13.32 -20.00 6.42
C VAL A 454 -14.19 -18.82 6.79
N LYS A 455 -13.88 -17.66 6.19
CA LYS A 455 -14.63 -16.42 6.34
C LYS A 455 -14.47 -15.55 5.09
N LEU A 456 -15.37 -14.59 4.90
CA LEU A 456 -15.21 -13.57 3.87
C LEU A 456 -14.45 -12.36 4.44
N GLN A 457 -13.37 -11.97 3.78
CA GLN A 457 -12.54 -10.83 4.17
C GLN A 457 -12.36 -9.89 2.98
N THR A 458 -12.14 -8.61 3.26
CA THR A 458 -11.76 -7.62 2.25
C THR A 458 -10.25 -7.51 2.18
N LEU A 459 -9.72 -7.75 0.98
CA LEU A 459 -8.38 -7.37 0.61
C LEU A 459 -8.40 -5.92 0.09
N THR A 460 -7.65 -5.04 0.73
CA THR A 460 -7.32 -3.71 0.21
C THR A 460 -6.01 -3.82 -0.57
N VAL A 461 -6.04 -3.48 -1.85
CA VAL A 461 -4.86 -3.49 -2.72
C VAL A 461 -4.51 -2.06 -3.09
N SER A 462 -3.24 -1.69 -2.96
CA SER A 462 -2.75 -0.38 -3.35
C SER A 462 -1.40 -0.43 -4.05
N PHE A 463 -1.16 0.49 -4.99
CA PHE A 463 0.17 0.69 -5.57
C PHE A 463 0.41 2.16 -5.91
N ASN A 464 1.66 2.61 -5.77
CA ASN A 464 2.09 3.97 -6.05
C ASN A 464 3.03 3.99 -7.26
N SER A 465 2.48 4.22 -8.45
CA SER A 465 3.26 4.41 -9.68
C SER A 465 3.80 5.84 -9.76
N THR A 466 5.02 6.06 -9.28
CA THR A 466 5.78 7.32 -9.46
C THR A 466 6.71 7.28 -10.67
N THR A 467 6.95 6.10 -11.24
CA THR A 467 7.77 5.87 -12.43
C THR A 467 6.97 5.06 -13.46
N ASN A 468 7.28 5.20 -14.75
CA ASN A 468 6.67 4.41 -15.85
C ASN A 468 7.20 2.95 -15.87
N THR A 469 7.39 2.35 -14.70
CA THR A 469 7.75 0.93 -14.54
C THR A 469 6.47 0.09 -14.61
N THR A 470 6.55 -1.08 -15.25
CA THR A 470 5.40 -1.98 -15.35
C THR A 470 4.96 -2.46 -13.96
N THR A 471 3.65 -2.48 -13.72
CA THR A 471 3.05 -2.99 -12.48
C THR A 471 3.29 -4.49 -12.38
N THR A 472 4.25 -4.91 -11.56
CA THR A 472 4.52 -6.31 -11.22
C THR A 472 3.98 -6.62 -9.81
N LEU A 473 3.55 -7.86 -9.57
CA LEU A 473 2.98 -8.29 -8.28
C LEU A 473 3.81 -7.91 -7.03
N PRO A 474 5.16 -7.99 -7.00
CA PRO A 474 5.93 -7.62 -5.80
C PRO A 474 5.91 -6.13 -5.43
N ASN A 475 5.37 -5.24 -6.27
CA ASN A 475 5.27 -3.80 -6.01
C ASN A 475 3.89 -3.36 -5.49
N LEU A 476 3.02 -4.31 -5.12
CA LEU A 476 1.69 -4.06 -4.56
C LEU A 476 1.74 -4.08 -3.02
N ASN A 477 1.17 -3.07 -2.38
CA ASN A 477 0.86 -3.12 -0.94
C ASN A 477 -0.50 -3.79 -0.75
N LEU A 478 -0.56 -4.76 0.15
CA LEU A 478 -1.73 -5.60 0.42
C LEU A 478 -2.07 -5.50 1.90
N GLU A 479 -3.33 -5.16 2.19
CA GLU A 479 -3.87 -5.10 3.55
C GLU A 479 -5.15 -5.94 3.62
N ARG A 480 -5.40 -6.55 4.78
CA ARG A 480 -6.42 -7.59 4.97
C ARG A 480 -7.32 -7.20 6.14
N HIS A 481 -8.64 -7.17 5.91
CA HIS A 481 -9.62 -6.71 6.90
C HIS A 481 -10.80 -7.68 6.98
N ASP A 482 -11.26 -7.96 8.20
CA ASP A 482 -12.48 -8.74 8.43
C ASP A 482 -13.73 -7.96 8.03
N THR A 483 -14.68 -8.63 7.36
CA THR A 483 -15.97 -8.02 6.97
C THR A 483 -17.04 -8.16 8.05
N ASN A 484 -16.90 -9.15 8.95
CA ASN A 484 -17.91 -9.59 9.92
C ASN A 484 -19.32 -9.81 9.29
N LYS A 485 -19.32 -10.21 8.00
CA LYS A 485 -20.50 -10.41 7.17
C LYS A 485 -21.00 -11.84 7.31
N SER A 486 -22.20 -12.02 7.84
CA SER A 486 -22.85 -13.33 7.91
C SER A 486 -23.23 -13.82 6.51
N VAL A 487 -22.92 -15.08 6.22
CA VAL A 487 -23.18 -15.76 4.93
C VAL A 487 -23.92 -17.08 5.21
N LEU A 488 -24.76 -17.52 4.28
CA LEU A 488 -25.36 -18.85 4.32
C LEU A 488 -24.36 -19.88 3.79
N TRP A 489 -23.75 -20.63 4.72
CA TRP A 489 -22.90 -21.77 4.42
C TRP A 489 -23.75 -23.04 4.30
N ALA A 490 -23.34 -23.94 3.42
CA ALA A 490 -23.87 -25.28 3.31
C ALA A 490 -22.77 -26.33 3.37
N VAL A 491 -23.15 -27.51 3.88
CA VAL A 491 -22.44 -28.78 3.76
C VAL A 491 -23.40 -29.77 3.09
N GLU A 492 -22.89 -30.59 2.18
CA GLU A 492 -23.65 -31.68 1.58
C GLU A 492 -24.13 -32.69 2.63
N HIS A 493 -25.37 -33.18 2.51
CA HIS A 493 -25.91 -34.24 3.37
C HIS A 493 -26.09 -35.55 2.59
N PRO A 494 -25.05 -36.41 2.51
CA PRO A 494 -25.02 -37.56 1.60
C PRO A 494 -25.68 -38.84 2.14
N GLY A 495 -25.89 -38.94 3.46
CA GLY A 495 -26.26 -40.21 4.12
C GLY A 495 -25.14 -41.27 4.12
N MET A 496 -23.88 -40.84 4.21
CA MET A 496 -22.68 -41.69 4.24
C MET A 496 -21.78 -41.33 5.43
N TYR A 497 -20.95 -42.26 5.88
CA TYR A 497 -20.03 -42.04 7.01
C TYR A 497 -18.76 -41.27 6.61
N ILE A 498 -18.14 -40.61 7.59
CA ILE A 498 -16.93 -39.78 7.41
C ILE A 498 -15.78 -40.58 6.78
N ASN A 499 -15.59 -41.86 7.10
CA ASN A 499 -14.55 -42.70 6.47
C ASN A 499 -14.86 -43.16 5.03
N GLN A 500 -15.93 -42.66 4.41
CA GLN A 500 -16.36 -43.05 3.07
C GLN A 500 -16.16 -41.96 2.02
N MET A 501 -16.21 -40.70 2.40
CA MET A 501 -16.12 -39.57 1.47
C MET A 501 -15.85 -38.25 2.20
N ASP A 502 -15.39 -37.25 1.46
CA ASP A 502 -15.32 -35.86 1.93
C ASP A 502 -16.51 -35.06 1.34
N PRO A 503 -17.25 -34.29 2.14
CA PRO A 503 -18.38 -33.48 1.65
C PRO A 503 -17.92 -32.22 0.91
N TYR A 504 -18.73 -31.79 -0.06
CA TYR A 504 -18.64 -30.41 -0.53
C TYR A 504 -19.20 -29.44 0.52
N TRP A 505 -18.57 -28.28 0.61
CA TRP A 505 -18.91 -27.20 1.51
C TRP A 505 -18.71 -25.84 0.81
N GLY A 506 -19.47 -24.82 1.21
CA GLY A 506 -19.31 -23.48 0.63
C GLY A 506 -20.52 -22.56 0.83
N PRO A 507 -20.45 -21.32 0.33
CA PRO A 507 -21.55 -20.35 0.37
C PRO A 507 -22.62 -20.68 -0.69
N VAL A 508 -23.90 -20.67 -0.30
CA VAL A 508 -25.04 -20.96 -1.19
C VAL A 508 -26.11 -19.86 -1.14
N ALA A 509 -26.93 -19.76 -2.19
CA ALA A 509 -28.01 -18.79 -2.26
C ALA A 509 -29.09 -19.04 -1.21
N ASP A 510 -29.72 -17.97 -0.71
CA ASP A 510 -30.69 -18.00 0.41
C ASP A 510 -31.84 -19.00 0.23
N GLN A 511 -32.22 -19.30 -1.02
CA GLN A 511 -33.23 -20.30 -1.37
C GLN A 511 -32.95 -21.71 -0.83
N TYR A 512 -31.68 -22.06 -0.57
CA TYR A 512 -31.26 -23.37 -0.09
C TYR A 512 -31.27 -23.52 1.43
N GLU A 513 -31.59 -22.46 2.19
CA GLU A 513 -31.54 -22.45 3.65
C GLU A 513 -32.37 -23.56 4.32
N ASN A 514 -33.48 -23.96 3.69
CA ASN A 514 -34.38 -25.02 4.17
C ASN A 514 -34.33 -26.29 3.28
N SER A 515 -33.24 -26.54 2.55
CA SER A 515 -33.08 -27.76 1.75
C SER A 515 -32.91 -29.00 2.62
N THR A 516 -33.52 -30.12 2.23
CA THR A 516 -33.33 -31.42 2.89
C THR A 516 -32.10 -32.20 2.39
N SER A 517 -31.42 -31.72 1.35
CA SER A 517 -30.20 -32.36 0.78
C SER A 517 -28.90 -31.74 1.29
N LEU A 518 -28.99 -30.72 2.15
CA LEU A 518 -27.86 -29.95 2.68
C LEU A 518 -28.06 -29.77 4.19
N ASN A 519 -26.96 -29.57 4.91
CA ASN A 519 -26.99 -28.98 6.24
C ASN A 519 -26.47 -27.55 6.13
N THR A 520 -27.25 -26.56 6.57
CA THR A 520 -27.00 -25.13 6.37
C THR A 520 -26.77 -24.38 7.68
N LEU A 521 -26.01 -23.28 7.64
CA LEU A 521 -25.82 -22.37 8.76
C LEU A 521 -25.54 -20.94 8.27
N ARG A 522 -26.19 -19.94 8.87
CA ARG A 522 -25.78 -18.53 8.73
C ARG A 522 -24.71 -18.18 9.76
N SER A 523 -23.52 -17.79 9.30
CA SER A 523 -22.39 -17.41 10.17
C SER A 523 -21.40 -16.51 9.41
N ASP A 524 -20.62 -15.70 10.13
CA ASP A 524 -19.48 -14.95 9.59
C ASP A 524 -18.21 -15.82 9.51
N ILE A 525 -18.04 -16.73 10.47
CA ILE A 525 -17.02 -17.78 10.50
C ILE A 525 -17.67 -19.15 10.33
N PHE A 526 -17.15 -19.98 9.42
CA PHE A 526 -17.58 -21.35 9.22
C PHE A 526 -16.39 -22.32 9.40
N TYR A 527 -16.53 -23.34 10.22
CA TYR A 527 -15.53 -24.38 10.41
C TYR A 527 -15.82 -25.57 9.50
N LEU A 528 -14.78 -26.08 8.83
CA LEU A 528 -14.98 -27.12 7.81
C LEU A 528 -15.53 -28.42 8.41
N PRO A 529 -16.39 -29.16 7.69
CA PRO A 529 -16.84 -30.49 8.12
C PRO A 529 -15.69 -31.52 8.03
N ALA A 530 -15.74 -32.54 8.90
CA ALA A 530 -14.86 -33.68 8.82
C ALA A 530 -15.23 -34.59 7.65
N GLY A 531 -14.21 -35.17 7.00
CA GLY A 531 -14.33 -36.09 5.87
C GLY A 531 -13.22 -37.14 5.87
N ASN A 532 -13.27 -38.06 4.90
CA ASN A 532 -12.39 -39.22 4.84
C ASN A 532 -10.89 -38.83 4.86
N SER A 533 -10.53 -37.76 4.14
CA SER A 533 -9.16 -37.21 4.09
C SER A 533 -8.50 -36.97 5.45
N MET A 534 -9.29 -36.67 6.50
CA MET A 534 -8.81 -36.48 7.87
C MET A 534 -8.58 -37.78 8.63
N THR A 535 -9.35 -38.83 8.32
CA THR A 535 -9.43 -40.02 9.18
C THR A 535 -8.24 -40.97 9.06
N TRP A 536 -7.56 -40.97 7.90
CA TRP A 536 -6.49 -41.96 7.62
C TRP A 536 -5.22 -41.39 7.00
N SER A 537 -5.16 -40.10 6.65
CA SER A 537 -4.02 -39.46 5.95
C SER A 537 -3.58 -40.18 4.65
N SER A 538 -4.49 -40.94 4.05
CA SER A 538 -4.21 -41.90 2.99
C SER A 538 -4.79 -41.46 1.65
N SER A 539 -3.91 -41.29 0.67
CA SER A 539 -4.20 -40.77 -0.69
C SER A 539 -4.71 -39.33 -0.72
N ALA A 540 -4.21 -38.56 -1.68
CA ALA A 540 -4.83 -37.28 -1.99
C ALA A 540 -6.18 -37.54 -2.69
N THR A 541 -7.26 -37.07 -2.09
CA THR A 541 -8.60 -37.05 -2.67
C THR A 541 -8.58 -36.36 -4.03
N THR A 542 -9.26 -36.90 -5.03
CA THR A 542 -9.41 -36.22 -6.33
C THR A 542 -10.13 -34.88 -6.21
N ASP A 543 -10.98 -34.72 -5.18
CA ASP A 543 -11.63 -33.46 -4.79
C ASP A 543 -10.65 -32.46 -4.13
N ALA A 544 -10.42 -31.32 -4.77
CA ALA A 544 -9.63 -30.21 -4.24
C ALA A 544 -10.32 -29.47 -3.07
N SER A 545 -11.64 -29.61 -2.95
CA SER A 545 -12.40 -29.06 -1.81
C SER A 545 -12.08 -29.73 -0.47
N ALA A 546 -11.54 -30.95 -0.48
CA ALA A 546 -11.08 -31.68 0.70
C ALA A 546 -9.62 -31.36 1.08
N LEU A 547 -8.84 -30.74 0.19
CA LEU A 547 -7.43 -30.40 0.42
C LEU A 547 -7.18 -29.60 1.73
N PRO A 548 -8.00 -28.63 2.16
CA PRO A 548 -7.83 -27.96 3.45
C PRO A 548 -7.81 -28.92 4.66
N ALA A 549 -8.66 -29.96 4.62
CA ALA A 549 -8.79 -30.96 5.66
C ALA A 549 -7.67 -32.02 5.57
N TYR A 550 -7.33 -32.46 4.36
CA TYR A 550 -6.15 -33.30 4.09
C TYR A 550 -4.84 -32.62 4.56
N ALA A 551 -4.71 -31.31 4.34
CA ALA A 551 -3.54 -30.53 4.75
C ALA A 551 -3.40 -30.42 6.28
N LEU A 552 -4.49 -30.47 7.07
CA LEU A 552 -4.40 -30.64 8.53
C LEU A 552 -3.71 -31.96 8.87
N GLY A 553 -4.16 -33.06 8.25
CA GLY A 553 -3.56 -34.39 8.42
C GLY A 553 -2.07 -34.41 8.05
N LEU A 554 -1.73 -33.87 6.88
CA LEU A 554 -0.32 -33.75 6.44
C LEU A 554 0.51 -32.86 7.37
N SER A 555 -0.04 -31.79 7.94
CA SER A 555 0.68 -30.92 8.89
C SER A 555 1.10 -31.62 10.20
N LEU A 556 0.52 -32.80 10.50
CA LEU A 556 0.95 -33.67 11.60
C LEU A 556 2.22 -34.48 11.28
N SER A 557 2.51 -34.68 10.00
CA SER A 557 3.73 -35.37 9.58
C SER A 557 4.92 -34.41 9.67
N ASN A 558 6.04 -34.88 10.23
CA ASN A 558 7.31 -34.12 10.18
C ASN A 558 7.84 -33.99 8.74
N SER A 559 7.35 -34.86 7.84
CA SER A 559 7.74 -35.02 6.46
C SER A 559 6.56 -35.54 5.63
N ILE A 560 6.15 -34.81 4.58
CA ILE A 560 5.03 -35.18 3.70
C ILE A 560 5.33 -36.52 3.02
N SER A 561 4.78 -37.60 3.56
CA SER A 561 5.22 -38.96 3.26
C SER A 561 4.58 -39.57 1.99
N ALA A 562 3.92 -38.75 1.17
CA ALA A 562 3.26 -39.18 -0.07
C ALA A 562 4.23 -39.41 -1.25
N VAL A 563 5.44 -38.83 -1.20
CA VAL A 563 6.45 -38.88 -2.29
C VAL A 563 7.84 -39.09 -1.70
N SER A 564 8.73 -39.76 -2.43
CA SER A 564 10.12 -40.09 -2.05
C SER A 564 11.09 -38.89 -1.94
N SER A 565 10.57 -37.68 -1.78
CA SER A 565 11.31 -36.43 -1.58
C SER A 565 10.52 -35.50 -0.63
N ALA A 566 10.11 -36.05 0.51
CA ALA A 566 9.31 -35.36 1.50
C ALA A 566 10.01 -34.07 2.00
N TYR A 567 9.31 -32.94 1.95
CA TYR A 567 9.83 -31.68 2.49
C TYR A 567 9.91 -31.76 4.03
N ASP A 568 11.06 -31.38 4.59
CA ASP A 568 11.34 -31.45 6.02
C ASP A 568 10.83 -30.21 6.76
N TYR A 569 9.70 -30.33 7.45
CA TYR A 569 9.18 -29.30 8.36
C TYR A 569 9.76 -29.38 9.77
N SER A 570 10.54 -30.41 10.09
CA SER A 570 11.07 -30.60 11.44
C SER A 570 12.18 -29.59 11.81
N GLY A 571 12.76 -28.93 10.80
CA GLY A 571 13.89 -28.02 10.91
C GLY A 571 15.26 -28.70 10.85
N SER A 572 15.33 -30.03 10.75
CA SER A 572 16.60 -30.78 10.73
C SER A 572 17.52 -30.38 9.57
N GLN A 573 16.94 -30.07 8.40
CA GLN A 573 17.68 -29.65 7.21
C GLN A 573 17.75 -28.12 7.03
N ASN A 574 17.08 -27.34 7.88
CA ASN A 574 16.95 -25.88 7.71
C ASN A 574 17.11 -25.14 9.05
N GLY A 575 18.32 -24.67 9.34
CA GLY A 575 18.63 -23.96 10.58
C GLY A 575 17.87 -22.64 10.78
N ALA A 576 17.42 -21.97 9.71
CA ALA A 576 16.58 -20.78 9.84
C ALA A 576 15.15 -21.15 10.30
N MET A 577 14.61 -22.26 9.79
CA MET A 577 13.34 -22.83 10.24
C MET A 577 13.45 -23.35 11.69
N LEU A 578 14.52 -24.07 12.04
CA LEU A 578 14.76 -24.52 13.42
C LEU A 578 14.85 -23.35 14.40
N LYS A 579 15.44 -22.22 13.99
CA LYS A 579 15.50 -20.99 14.80
C LYS A 579 14.13 -20.34 14.96
N LEU A 580 13.30 -20.32 13.91
CA LEU A 580 11.89 -19.89 14.01
C LEU A 580 11.09 -20.80 14.95
N TRP A 581 11.27 -22.12 14.85
CA TRP A 581 10.62 -23.11 15.72
C TRP A 581 11.04 -22.98 17.19
N ARG A 582 12.32 -22.71 17.47
CA ARG A 582 12.80 -22.39 18.84
C ARG A 582 12.15 -21.13 19.41
N ASN A 583 11.97 -20.10 18.59
CA ASN A 583 11.29 -18.87 19.01
C ASN A 583 9.78 -19.12 19.28
N LEU A 584 9.10 -19.83 18.38
CA LEU A 584 7.66 -20.09 18.51
C LEU A 584 7.32 -21.16 19.56
N SER A 585 8.19 -22.13 19.85
CA SER A 585 7.94 -23.14 20.89
C SER A 585 8.27 -22.69 22.33
N ALA A 586 8.55 -21.41 22.54
CA ALA A 586 8.83 -20.82 23.85
C ALA A 586 7.59 -20.67 24.76
N SER A 587 6.37 -20.71 24.21
CA SER A 587 5.11 -20.71 24.96
C SER A 587 4.02 -21.52 24.26
N ALA A 588 3.00 -21.94 25.01
CA ALA A 588 1.84 -22.65 24.48
C ALA A 588 1.01 -21.80 23.49
N ASP A 589 0.96 -20.48 23.69
CA ASP A 589 0.27 -19.55 22.79
C ASP A 589 1.00 -19.49 21.43
N THR A 590 2.32 -19.28 21.45
CA THR A 590 3.13 -19.11 20.23
C THR A 590 3.36 -20.40 19.46
N VAL A 591 3.33 -21.57 20.11
CA VAL A 591 3.62 -22.86 19.45
C VAL A 591 2.52 -23.26 18.46
N SER A 592 1.30 -22.76 18.66
CA SER A 592 0.18 -22.88 17.70
C SER A 592 0.56 -22.39 16.30
N ARG A 593 1.27 -21.26 16.20
CA ARG A 593 1.64 -20.60 14.94
C ARG A 593 2.57 -21.45 14.08
N ILE A 594 3.36 -22.37 14.67
CA ILE A 594 4.18 -23.34 13.92
C ILE A 594 3.30 -24.13 12.94
N ARG A 595 2.14 -24.59 13.41
CA ARG A 595 1.27 -25.51 12.68
C ARG A 595 0.39 -24.78 11.68
N ASN A 596 -0.06 -23.58 12.05
CA ASN A 596 -0.70 -22.66 11.12
C ASN A 596 0.23 -22.31 9.93
N LEU A 597 1.53 -22.07 10.18
CA LEU A 597 2.51 -21.80 9.14
C LEU A 597 2.79 -23.03 8.24
N ILE A 598 2.94 -24.23 8.82
CA ILE A 598 3.13 -25.49 8.04
C ILE A 598 1.91 -25.76 7.15
N TRP A 599 0.69 -25.66 7.70
CA TRP A 599 -0.54 -25.84 6.94
C TRP A 599 -0.62 -24.84 5.77
N THR A 600 -0.33 -23.55 6.02
CA THR A 600 -0.35 -22.53 4.97
C THR A 600 0.69 -22.79 3.88
N ASP A 601 1.86 -23.32 4.23
CA ASP A 601 2.91 -23.68 3.27
C ASP A 601 2.49 -24.85 2.36
N ILE A 602 1.84 -25.87 2.94
CA ILE A 602 1.23 -26.99 2.21
C ILE A 602 0.16 -26.46 1.26
N MET A 603 -0.74 -25.61 1.74
CA MET A 603 -1.84 -25.04 0.95
C MET A 603 -1.36 -24.15 -0.19
N ALA A 604 -0.39 -23.26 0.06
CA ALA A 604 0.22 -22.41 -0.96
C ALA A 604 0.84 -23.22 -2.12
N ASN A 605 1.46 -24.36 -1.81
CA ASN A 605 2.09 -25.22 -2.80
C ASN A 605 1.10 -26.12 -3.55
N ASN A 606 -0.03 -26.49 -2.94
CA ASN A 606 -0.91 -27.56 -3.46
C ASN A 606 -2.28 -27.08 -3.93
N LEU A 607 -2.74 -25.90 -3.52
CA LEU A 607 -3.99 -25.31 -3.98
C LEU A 607 -3.76 -24.29 -5.11
N TYR A 608 -4.74 -24.20 -6.01
CA TYR A 608 -4.87 -23.24 -7.09
C TYR A 608 -6.35 -22.84 -7.23
N SER A 609 -6.63 -21.68 -7.84
CA SER A 609 -8.00 -21.28 -8.18
C SER A 609 -8.09 -20.60 -9.53
N ASN A 610 -9.20 -20.87 -10.23
CA ASN A 610 -9.54 -20.29 -11.53
C ASN A 610 -10.46 -19.04 -11.42
N ILE A 611 -10.68 -18.49 -10.22
CA ILE A 611 -11.50 -17.28 -10.03
C ILE A 611 -10.79 -16.04 -10.56
N SER A 612 -11.56 -15.22 -11.28
CA SER A 612 -11.10 -14.04 -12.02
C SER A 612 -12.15 -12.92 -11.88
N VAL A 613 -11.89 -11.92 -11.03
CA VAL A 613 -12.82 -10.80 -10.80
C VAL A 613 -12.59 -9.70 -11.84
N GLN A 614 -13.40 -9.71 -12.90
CA GLN A 614 -13.14 -8.95 -14.14
C GLN A 614 -13.27 -7.41 -14.00
N SER A 615 -13.97 -6.91 -12.99
CA SER A 615 -14.23 -5.48 -12.79
C SER A 615 -14.44 -5.12 -11.33
N THR A 616 -13.98 -3.95 -10.89
CA THR A 616 -14.28 -3.39 -9.56
C THR A 616 -14.30 -1.87 -9.58
N THR A 617 -14.88 -1.27 -8.54
CA THR A 617 -14.77 0.17 -8.24
C THR A 617 -13.35 0.50 -7.78
N VAL A 618 -12.58 1.23 -8.59
CA VAL A 618 -11.20 1.59 -8.26
C VAL A 618 -11.12 3.04 -7.79
N MET A 619 -10.54 3.27 -6.61
CA MET A 619 -10.18 4.61 -6.15
C MET A 619 -8.90 5.05 -6.87
N LYS A 620 -9.08 5.75 -7.99
CA LYS A 620 -7.99 6.30 -8.79
C LYS A 620 -7.38 7.52 -8.09
N ASN A 621 -6.06 7.53 -7.93
CA ASN A 621 -5.35 8.72 -7.51
C ASN A 621 -5.35 9.76 -8.66
N VAL A 622 -5.97 10.91 -8.42
CA VAL A 622 -6.00 12.05 -9.35
C VAL A 622 -5.14 13.18 -8.77
N PRO A 623 -4.20 13.75 -9.55
CA PRO A 623 -3.43 14.90 -9.09
C PRO A 623 -4.36 16.10 -8.88
N THR A 624 -4.28 16.69 -7.70
CA THR A 624 -5.05 17.88 -7.29
C THR A 624 -4.11 18.91 -6.70
N VAL A 625 -4.58 20.16 -6.59
CA VAL A 625 -3.78 21.26 -6.04
C VAL A 625 -4.38 21.68 -4.72
N GLY A 626 -3.70 21.33 -3.63
CA GLY A 626 -4.00 21.86 -2.30
C GLY A 626 -3.50 23.30 -2.20
N TYR A 627 -4.19 24.13 -1.39
CA TYR A 627 -3.74 25.48 -1.10
C TYR A 627 -3.71 25.73 0.42
N ASN A 628 -2.54 26.07 0.96
CA ASN A 628 -2.40 26.45 2.36
C ASN A 628 -2.79 27.92 2.55
N LEU A 629 -3.97 28.16 3.14
CA LEU A 629 -4.59 29.48 3.32
C LEU A 629 -3.69 30.52 4.04
N LEU A 630 -2.71 30.09 4.85
CA LEU A 630 -1.76 31.01 5.49
C LEU A 630 -1.02 31.90 4.48
N TYR A 631 -0.72 31.35 3.29
CA TYR A 631 0.02 32.04 2.22
C TYR A 631 -0.86 32.99 1.40
N ALA A 632 -2.19 32.90 1.51
CA ALA A 632 -3.12 33.82 0.85
C ALA A 632 -3.42 35.09 1.64
N ILE A 633 -3.03 35.17 2.93
CA ILE A 633 -3.31 36.33 3.79
C ILE A 633 -2.84 37.67 3.15
N PRO A 634 -1.63 37.79 2.55
CA PRO A 634 -1.20 39.02 1.87
C PRO A 634 -2.03 39.37 0.62
N ALA A 635 -2.55 38.36 -0.10
CA ALA A 635 -3.45 38.59 -1.25
C ALA A 635 -4.82 39.11 -0.79
N PHE A 636 -5.42 38.52 0.26
CA PHE A 636 -6.71 38.99 0.75
C PHE A 636 -6.65 40.43 1.28
N VAL A 637 -5.56 40.79 1.98
CA VAL A 637 -5.35 42.18 2.44
C VAL A 637 -5.14 43.15 1.28
N SER A 638 -4.30 42.82 0.28
CA SER A 638 -4.09 43.70 -0.87
C SER A 638 -5.32 43.82 -1.77
N LEU A 639 -6.09 42.75 -1.96
CA LEU A 639 -7.36 42.75 -2.69
C LEU A 639 -8.43 43.58 -1.99
N ALA A 640 -8.56 43.49 -0.66
CA ALA A 640 -9.50 44.32 0.10
C ALA A 640 -9.17 45.82 0.00
N LEU A 641 -7.89 46.18 0.10
CA LEU A 641 -7.42 47.57 -0.10
C LEU A 641 -7.68 48.06 -1.54
N TRP A 642 -7.48 47.19 -2.54
CA TRP A 642 -7.75 47.51 -3.95
C TRP A 642 -9.24 47.74 -4.21
N ILE A 643 -10.13 46.86 -3.72
CA ILE A 643 -11.59 47.03 -3.83
C ILE A 643 -12.03 48.34 -3.16
N PHE A 644 -11.51 48.65 -1.98
CA PHE A 644 -11.85 49.90 -1.26
C PHE A 644 -11.46 51.15 -2.05
N LEU A 645 -10.26 51.20 -2.60
CA LEU A 645 -9.78 52.36 -3.38
C LEU A 645 -10.46 52.46 -4.76
N MET A 646 -10.78 51.33 -5.40
CA MET A 646 -11.59 51.32 -6.62
C MET A 646 -13.04 51.73 -6.37
N GLY A 647 -13.63 51.35 -5.24
CA GLY A 647 -14.94 51.85 -4.82
C GLY A 647 -14.94 53.37 -4.67
N ILE A 648 -13.89 53.93 -4.05
CA ILE A 648 -13.72 55.39 -3.90
C ILE A 648 -13.55 56.10 -5.26
N THR A 649 -12.72 55.59 -6.18
CA THR A 649 -12.56 56.23 -7.50
C THR A 649 -13.81 56.15 -8.35
N VAL A 650 -14.51 55.00 -8.36
CA VAL A 650 -15.79 54.84 -9.06
C VAL A 650 -16.85 55.80 -8.48
N VAL A 651 -16.92 55.97 -7.15
CA VAL A 651 -17.81 56.95 -6.53
C VAL A 651 -17.45 58.39 -6.92
N PHE A 652 -16.16 58.76 -6.95
CA PHE A 652 -15.76 60.12 -7.36
C PHE A 652 -16.03 60.42 -8.85
N ILE A 653 -15.94 59.40 -9.71
CA ILE A 653 -16.32 59.51 -11.14
C ILE A 653 -17.85 59.57 -11.29
N ALA A 654 -18.59 58.71 -10.60
CA ALA A 654 -20.06 58.65 -10.68
C ALA A 654 -20.76 59.89 -10.08
N LEU A 655 -20.10 60.61 -9.17
CA LEU A 655 -20.55 61.92 -8.65
C LEU A 655 -20.16 63.10 -9.56
N ASP A 656 -19.62 62.83 -10.75
CA ASP A 656 -19.18 63.80 -11.76
C ASP A 656 -18.17 64.86 -11.24
N ARG A 657 -17.46 64.52 -10.15
CA ARG A 657 -16.50 65.40 -9.46
C ARG A 657 -15.14 65.44 -10.16
N ILE A 658 -14.82 64.42 -10.98
CA ILE A 658 -13.54 64.27 -11.67
C ILE A 658 -13.81 63.70 -13.07
N SER A 659 -13.40 64.43 -14.11
CA SER A 659 -13.47 63.94 -15.48
C SER A 659 -12.09 63.53 -16.01
N ILE A 660 -12.05 62.68 -17.05
CA ILE A 660 -10.81 62.37 -17.78
C ILE A 660 -10.21 63.65 -18.41
N SER A 661 -11.04 64.63 -18.77
CA SER A 661 -10.62 65.97 -19.16
C SER A 661 -9.90 66.73 -18.04
N SER A 662 -10.36 66.62 -16.79
CA SER A 662 -9.70 67.22 -15.61
C SER A 662 -8.30 66.63 -15.40
N ILE A 663 -8.15 65.31 -15.48
CA ILE A 663 -6.85 64.61 -15.36
C ILE A 663 -5.90 65.05 -16.48
N ARG A 664 -6.40 65.07 -17.73
CA ARG A 664 -5.66 65.52 -18.91
C ARG A 664 -5.26 67.01 -18.81
N GLN A 665 -6.14 67.86 -18.28
CA GLN A 665 -5.87 69.28 -18.09
C GLN A 665 -4.82 69.52 -16.99
N ALA A 666 -4.84 68.75 -15.90
CA ALA A 666 -3.79 68.78 -14.88
C ALA A 666 -2.42 68.36 -15.45
N LEU A 667 -2.36 67.30 -16.26
CA LEU A 667 -1.15 66.89 -16.99
C LEU A 667 -0.63 68.01 -17.92
N TYR A 668 -1.52 68.72 -18.61
CA TYR A 668 -1.14 69.84 -19.48
C TYR A 668 -0.71 71.10 -18.71
N GLN A 669 -1.26 71.36 -17.53
CA GLN A 669 -0.89 72.49 -16.67
C GLN A 669 0.39 72.22 -15.86
N THR A 670 0.72 70.96 -15.57
CA THR A 670 1.94 70.55 -14.85
C THR A 670 3.18 70.39 -15.74
N SER A 671 3.01 70.38 -17.06
CA SER A 671 4.11 70.23 -18.03
C SER A 671 5.07 71.42 -18.01
N LEU A 672 6.32 71.20 -17.58
CA LEU A 672 7.34 72.24 -17.37
C LEU A 672 7.53 73.18 -18.57
N GLY A 673 7.64 72.64 -19.79
CA GLY A 673 7.76 73.44 -21.01
C GLY A 673 6.55 74.35 -21.28
N ARG A 674 5.33 73.90 -20.96
CA ARG A 674 4.10 74.69 -21.11
C ARG A 674 4.03 75.83 -20.10
N VAL A 675 4.47 75.58 -18.87
CA VAL A 675 4.55 76.61 -17.82
C VAL A 675 5.53 77.71 -18.21
N VAL A 676 6.75 77.36 -18.66
CA VAL A 676 7.76 78.34 -19.04
C VAL A 676 7.31 79.19 -20.24
N VAL A 677 6.86 78.57 -21.35
CA VAL A 677 6.40 79.32 -22.54
C VAL A 677 5.27 80.29 -22.20
N ASN A 678 4.30 79.87 -21.38
CA ASN A 678 3.17 80.72 -21.04
C ASN A 678 3.57 81.87 -20.09
N ILE A 679 4.63 81.74 -19.31
CA ILE A 679 5.20 82.82 -18.48
C ILE A 679 6.01 83.80 -19.34
N THR A 680 6.84 83.32 -20.28
CA THR A 680 7.69 84.21 -21.10
C THR A 680 6.91 84.96 -22.17
N ASN A 681 5.91 84.31 -22.79
CA ASN A 681 5.23 84.84 -23.98
C ASN A 681 3.83 85.41 -23.67
N ASN A 682 3.37 85.35 -22.41
CA ASN A 682 2.05 85.82 -21.94
C ASN A 682 0.87 85.30 -22.79
N SER A 683 1.00 84.08 -23.33
CA SER A 683 -0.08 83.40 -24.05
C SER A 683 -1.15 82.88 -23.07
N ARG A 684 -2.23 82.25 -23.55
CA ARG A 684 -3.26 81.62 -22.70
C ARG A 684 -3.53 80.18 -23.17
N ASN A 685 -2.46 79.48 -23.49
CA ASN A 685 -2.47 78.29 -24.35
C ASN A 685 -2.45 76.94 -23.59
N HIS A 686 -2.47 76.97 -22.25
CA HIS A 686 -2.29 75.80 -21.38
C HIS A 686 -3.10 74.54 -21.75
N ALA A 687 -4.35 74.71 -22.23
CA ALA A 687 -5.29 73.61 -22.47
C ALA A 687 -5.21 72.95 -23.87
N LEU A 688 -4.33 73.43 -24.76
CA LEU A 688 -4.24 72.91 -26.14
C LEU A 688 -3.70 71.47 -26.21
N LYS A 689 -4.24 70.66 -27.14
CA LYS A 689 -3.74 69.30 -27.41
C LYS A 689 -2.23 69.32 -27.77
N PRO A 690 -1.43 68.29 -27.38
CA PRO A 690 0.02 68.24 -27.62
C PRO A 690 0.43 68.58 -29.06
N GLU A 691 -0.20 67.95 -30.05
CA GLU A 691 0.03 68.19 -31.49
C GLU A 691 -0.09 69.67 -31.88
N LYS A 692 -1.17 70.33 -31.44
CA LYS A 692 -1.46 71.73 -31.78
C LYS A 692 -0.57 72.70 -31.01
N TRP A 693 -0.28 72.40 -29.74
CA TRP A 693 0.65 73.20 -28.93
C TRP A 693 2.07 73.14 -29.50
N ALA A 694 2.56 71.94 -29.83
CA ALA A 694 3.87 71.76 -30.47
C ALA A 694 3.93 72.47 -31.84
N ALA A 695 2.88 72.34 -32.67
CA ALA A 695 2.82 73.01 -33.97
C ALA A 695 2.79 74.56 -33.90
N GLN A 696 2.37 75.14 -32.78
CA GLN A 696 2.33 76.60 -32.60
C GLN A 696 3.56 77.17 -31.87
N GLU A 697 4.17 76.42 -30.96
CA GLU A 697 5.20 76.94 -30.04
C GLU A 697 6.62 76.39 -30.32
N ASN A 698 6.80 75.42 -31.24
CA ASN A 698 8.11 74.78 -31.53
C ASN A 698 9.23 75.76 -31.96
N THR A 699 8.89 76.97 -32.43
CA THR A 699 9.85 77.99 -32.84
C THR A 699 10.45 78.77 -31.67
N ASN A 700 9.92 78.61 -30.45
CA ASN A 700 10.29 79.40 -29.29
C ASN A 700 11.43 78.74 -28.51
N ILE A 701 12.66 79.19 -28.77
CA ILE A 701 13.89 78.65 -28.17
C ILE A 701 14.02 79.10 -26.72
N ILE A 702 13.95 78.15 -25.78
CA ILE A 702 14.09 78.40 -24.34
C ILE A 702 15.54 78.10 -23.92
N GLY A 703 16.31 79.14 -23.57
CA GLY A 703 17.68 78.99 -23.07
C GLY A 703 17.71 78.70 -21.56
N LEU A 704 18.33 77.58 -21.16
CA LEU A 704 18.64 77.29 -19.75
C LEU A 704 19.97 77.95 -19.36
N ASN A 705 19.91 79.09 -18.66
CA ASN A 705 21.09 79.79 -18.18
C ASN A 705 21.60 79.18 -16.86
N ILE A 706 22.60 78.29 -16.95
CA ILE A 706 23.24 77.67 -15.79
C ILE A 706 24.33 78.61 -15.23
N SER A 707 23.89 79.69 -14.57
CA SER A 707 24.77 80.59 -13.80
C SER A 707 24.83 80.15 -12.34
N THR A 708 26.04 79.92 -11.81
CA THR A 708 26.26 79.47 -10.43
C THR A 708 26.32 80.60 -9.40
N ASN A 709 26.15 81.86 -9.83
CA ASN A 709 26.28 83.03 -8.96
C ASN A 709 24.90 83.66 -8.72
N ALA A 710 24.43 83.64 -7.47
CA ALA A 710 23.19 84.28 -7.05
C ALA A 710 23.38 85.79 -6.80
N CYS A 711 22.38 86.61 -7.13
CA CYS A 711 22.06 87.86 -6.42
C CYS A 711 20.72 88.47 -6.86
N HIS A 712 20.34 89.57 -6.20
CA HIS A 712 19.07 90.31 -6.26
C HIS A 712 18.45 90.60 -7.65
N ASP A 713 17.13 90.42 -7.68
CA ASP A 713 16.05 91.31 -8.20
C ASP A 713 16.05 91.88 -9.64
N HIS A 714 14.81 92.07 -10.12
CA HIS A 714 14.42 92.69 -11.40
C HIS A 714 14.89 91.99 -12.69
N ILE A 715 14.20 90.91 -13.03
CA ILE A 715 14.18 90.38 -14.40
C ILE A 715 13.44 91.38 -15.32
N GLN A 716 14.17 92.05 -16.20
CA GLN A 716 13.61 92.71 -17.40
C GLN A 716 14.14 92.02 -18.66
N PHE A 717 13.25 91.67 -19.58
CA PHE A 717 13.62 91.11 -20.89
C PHE A 717 13.52 92.19 -21.97
N HIS A 718 14.62 92.48 -22.66
CA HIS A 718 14.61 93.33 -23.85
C HIS A 718 14.39 92.50 -25.12
N PRO A 719 13.52 92.94 -26.05
CA PRO A 719 13.41 92.33 -27.38
C PRO A 719 14.61 92.71 -28.25
N VAL A 720 15.19 91.74 -28.95
CA VAL A 720 16.24 91.98 -29.96
C VAL A 720 15.57 92.26 -31.31
N PRO A 721 15.89 93.36 -32.02
CA PRO A 721 15.27 93.69 -33.30
C PRO A 721 15.80 92.83 -34.46
N GLN A 722 14.93 92.59 -35.45
CA GLN A 722 15.33 91.96 -36.71
C GLN A 722 16.13 92.96 -37.57
N ALA A 723 17.22 92.48 -38.18
CA ALA A 723 17.94 93.19 -39.24
C ALA A 723 18.47 92.18 -40.28
N THR A 724 18.36 92.52 -41.56
CA THR A 724 18.60 91.58 -42.67
C THR A 724 19.86 91.91 -43.48
N SER A 725 20.48 90.84 -43.98
CA SER A 725 21.25 90.75 -45.24
C SER A 725 22.76 91.09 -45.26
N LEU A 726 23.38 90.49 -46.29
CA LEU A 726 24.64 90.83 -46.95
C LEU A 726 25.99 90.64 -46.22
N TRP A 727 26.60 89.49 -46.50
CA TRP A 727 27.85 89.42 -47.29
C TRP A 727 28.56 90.76 -47.59
N GLN A 728 29.88 90.81 -47.30
CA GLN A 728 30.89 91.83 -47.64
C GLN A 728 31.36 92.79 -46.53
N VAL A 729 31.97 92.24 -45.48
CA VAL A 729 33.15 92.87 -44.84
C VAL A 729 34.33 91.89 -44.91
N LEU A 730 34.98 91.83 -46.07
CA LEU A 730 36.17 91.01 -46.32
C LEU A 730 37.46 91.75 -45.96
N ASN A 731 38.45 91.00 -45.48
CA ASN A 731 39.89 91.29 -45.52
C ASN A 731 40.41 92.62 -44.92
N LYS A 732 41.01 92.54 -43.73
CA LYS A 732 42.24 93.28 -43.39
C LYS A 732 43.07 92.51 -42.34
N SER A 733 44.41 92.53 -42.49
CA SER A 733 45.42 91.89 -41.60
C SER A 733 45.22 90.37 -41.37
N LYS A 734 45.88 89.41 -42.03
CA LYS A 734 47.23 89.30 -42.66
C LYS A 734 48.44 89.21 -41.70
N LYS A 735 49.00 87.99 -41.63
CA LYS A 735 50.40 87.57 -41.34
C LYS A 735 50.91 87.36 -39.89
N THR A 736 51.82 86.36 -39.82
CA THR A 736 52.94 86.11 -38.85
C THR A 736 52.58 85.11 -37.71
N ILE A 737 52.97 83.81 -37.68
CA ILE A 737 54.32 83.15 -37.68
C ILE A 737 55.02 83.36 -36.31
N ARG A 738 55.57 82.41 -35.52
CA ARG A 738 55.85 80.92 -35.45
C ARG A 738 55.92 80.59 -33.93
N LYS A 739 56.00 79.39 -33.32
CA LYS A 739 56.27 77.93 -33.57
C LYS A 739 55.47 77.15 -32.46
N ARG A 740 55.49 75.82 -32.24
CA ARG A 740 56.29 74.69 -32.76
C ARG A 740 55.42 73.55 -33.37
N LYS A 741 55.38 72.32 -32.81
CA LYS A 741 55.15 71.10 -33.64
C LYS A 741 55.09 69.75 -32.89
N HIS A 742 54.15 68.86 -33.27
CA HIS A 742 54.22 67.39 -33.55
C HIS A 742 52.75 66.90 -33.71
N GLU A 743 52.23 66.24 -34.76
CA GLU A 743 52.67 65.27 -35.80
C GLU A 743 52.80 63.80 -35.37
N PRO A 744 52.43 62.81 -36.24
CA PRO A 744 51.38 62.86 -37.29
C PRO A 744 50.63 61.51 -37.59
N GLN A 745 49.46 61.60 -38.25
CA GLN A 745 48.94 60.78 -39.39
C GLN A 745 48.89 59.22 -39.39
N VAL A 746 48.14 58.53 -40.29
CA VAL A 746 46.77 58.70 -40.89
C VAL A 746 46.38 57.43 -41.70
N SER A 747 45.09 57.32 -42.08
CA SER A 747 44.47 56.51 -43.17
C SER A 747 44.40 54.96 -43.15
N ASP A 748 43.20 54.53 -43.54
CA ASP A 748 42.67 53.26 -44.08
C ASP A 748 43.39 52.79 -45.40
N PRO A 749 42.96 51.69 -46.09
CA PRO A 749 42.71 50.30 -45.65
C PRO A 749 43.19 49.20 -46.67
N MET A 750 42.85 47.93 -46.36
CA MET A 750 42.47 46.84 -47.32
C MET A 750 43.55 45.92 -47.97
N GLU A 751 43.21 44.62 -48.05
CA GLU A 751 43.84 43.48 -48.77
C GLU A 751 45.29 43.07 -48.36
N LEU A 752 45.71 41.80 -48.30
CA LEU A 752 45.37 40.59 -49.09
C LEU A 752 45.57 39.26 -48.29
N TYR A 753 45.04 38.14 -48.82
CA TYR A 753 45.41 36.74 -48.47
C TYR A 753 46.81 36.37 -49.07
N PRO A 754 47.60 35.39 -48.55
CA PRO A 754 47.24 33.96 -48.68
C PRO A 754 47.81 32.92 -47.66
N LEU A 755 47.24 31.70 -47.73
CA LEU A 755 47.85 30.35 -47.63
C LEU A 755 48.75 29.90 -46.42
N ASP A 756 48.18 28.91 -45.71
CA ASP A 756 48.71 27.55 -45.46
C ASP A 756 49.42 27.08 -44.16
N GLN A 757 49.21 25.77 -43.94
CA GLN A 757 49.92 24.76 -43.11
C GLN A 757 49.94 24.77 -41.55
N ASP A 758 49.08 23.87 -41.04
CA ASP A 758 49.43 22.68 -40.23
C ASP A 758 49.53 22.68 -38.68
N SER A 759 49.05 21.55 -38.13
CA SER A 759 49.29 20.99 -36.78
C SER A 759 48.64 21.71 -35.57
N ASP A 760 48.17 21.02 -34.51
CA ASP A 760 47.86 19.59 -34.33
C ASP A 760 46.97 19.35 -33.07
N LYS A 761 46.01 18.41 -33.14
CA LYS A 761 45.59 17.45 -32.07
C LYS A 761 45.06 18.02 -30.70
N ASN A 762 44.28 17.32 -29.85
CA ASN A 762 43.62 15.99 -29.89
C ASN A 762 42.45 15.88 -28.86
N TYR A 763 41.36 15.18 -29.23
CA TYR A 763 40.49 14.26 -28.42
C TYR A 763 39.72 14.82 -27.18
N LEU A 764 38.39 14.59 -27.02
CA LEU A 764 37.66 13.34 -26.68
C LEU A 764 38.12 12.74 -25.32
N THR A 765 37.27 12.54 -24.32
CA THR A 765 35.94 11.86 -24.26
C THR A 765 35.09 12.49 -23.13
N LYS A 766 33.75 12.45 -23.06
CA LYS A 766 32.71 11.42 -23.28
C LYS A 766 32.66 10.32 -22.20
N HIS A 767 31.78 10.51 -21.21
CA HIS A 767 31.09 9.43 -20.52
C HIS A 767 29.62 9.79 -20.27
#